data_AF-A0A9D7JA55-F1
#
_entry.id   AF-A0A9D7JA55-F1
#
_cell.length_a   1.000
_cell.length_b   1.000
_cell.length_c   1.000
_cell.angle_alpha   90.00
_cell.angle_beta   90.00
_cell.angle_gamma   90.00
#
_symmetry.space_group_name_H-M   'P 1'
#
loop_
_entity.id
_entity.type
_entity.pdbx_description
1 polymer ?
#
loop_
_entity_poly.entity_id
_entity_poly.type
_entity_poly.pdbx_seq_one_letter_code
_entity_poly.pdbx_strand_id
1 'polypeptide(L)'
;MVSGAPTSVNEIQTGFYTSDEIAQAITAWLQAEYTAGRLLFSGAYSNRATPDGLRGVLSYVDATAGSALRSLSLFVPPGNLWRFLGWDTPNLFAQGSGVVGSERAATPPLRALISNIGGRLPISNERGNWIDQGSILPASLFDSSGTQEGIVKIGSLGHAVVSKQTGYLNVFLNVGLDRYLLSTGGEIAIEYDDDQDVTLQQVIVAEGDFKSLMLQILFSTGASGFNHATYDTLASDLGCALPYSLAGADFVSDVENVDGADATICIVIDKPTRFVDVFNVDFLLRWAYFTWGAGRIHMRAWGTPTAGAAVVDLVEADKAISVGQSGTDRQRSTSEERFEYIRNNITVRYGRNADGDLVSKISFTDRSSMSAHGARGVVLDAINTLGQSSIGDIVGVIARFSGALPMFSRPHKIVRMTIGPHMYEQLVPGTLVTITDSHIRNPETGLHGITGWPGIVVANHHGWGGPVPGIDGRPSIDDASGEVDVMIFDRITAAPYGYAAQVDDTAPNSGYDAGTVTLKTYDHQYSTASGALDASHFATDDVVRILEIDPPDPTAALTWTRTVASVASSEIVLTSTLSSPAWDTAKKYRIVPAEYGSVAASQRVTAFQADDGDGFIVDTRQPFGMISSGVGQSSTFTLSAATERCRRYSTHQVGDGVTFDAGAARDTARLVNNLVNYKTAPQNPTIYSDTRSDTPTGTWVLVEAFPQFVGIGPVFASVTIRLYVAPMYRSKTVGSVSVRVTLSRLMPQGATRHDVVHLDPYIQTTFTTTSTTFAIPTAVGLDCRHVTLGLGGFAGLGFVCVEVNSGDAEYLGLPTCYVGPQESP
;
A
#
# COMPACT_ATOMS: atom_id res chain seq x y z
N MET A 1 31.82 -21.55 33.17
CA MET A 1 31.84 -22.31 31.91
C MET A 1 32.95 -21.77 31.03
N VAL A 2 33.54 -22.59 30.16
CA VAL A 2 34.65 -22.19 29.27
C VAL A 2 34.27 -22.40 27.79
N SER A 3 34.70 -21.48 26.91
CA SER A 3 34.54 -21.66 25.46
C SER A 3 35.59 -22.61 24.92
N GLY A 4 35.15 -23.76 24.37
CA GLY A 4 36.04 -24.82 23.86
C GLY A 4 36.16 -26.02 24.82
N ALA A 5 37.05 -26.96 24.48
CA ALA A 5 37.24 -28.17 25.27
C ALA A 5 37.77 -27.81 26.69
N PRO A 6 37.16 -28.34 27.77
CA PRO A 6 37.63 -28.13 29.13
C PRO A 6 39.08 -28.53 29.28
N THR A 7 39.90 -27.68 29.88
CA THR A 7 41.31 -28.01 30.16
C THR A 7 41.46 -28.86 31.42
N SER A 8 40.40 -28.96 32.22
CA SER A 8 40.31 -29.82 33.39
C SER A 8 38.85 -30.17 33.72
N VAL A 9 38.66 -31.16 34.60
CA VAL A 9 37.35 -31.57 35.15
C VAL A 9 36.69 -30.51 36.06
N ASN A 10 37.41 -29.43 36.40
CA ASN A 10 36.90 -28.28 37.15
C ASN A 10 36.28 -27.20 36.25
N GLU A 11 36.10 -27.49 34.96
CA GLU A 11 35.49 -26.59 34.00
C GLU A 11 34.34 -27.29 33.29
N ILE A 12 33.17 -26.65 33.25
CA ILE A 12 32.05 -27.09 32.41
C ILE A 12 32.16 -26.38 31.07
N GLN A 13 32.15 -27.15 29.98
CA GLN A 13 32.16 -26.62 28.62
C GLN A 13 30.91 -25.76 28.36
N THR A 14 31.06 -24.67 27.63
CA THR A 14 29.89 -23.97 27.08
C THR A 14 29.33 -24.79 25.92
N GLY A 15 28.04 -25.16 25.97
CA GLY A 15 27.41 -26.00 24.97
C GLY A 15 25.92 -26.22 25.21
N PHE A 16 25.32 -27.08 24.40
CA PHE A 16 23.92 -27.50 24.55
C PHE A 16 23.85 -28.78 25.38
N TYR A 17 22.99 -28.78 26.38
CA TYR A 17 22.81 -29.88 27.31
C TYR A 17 21.32 -30.18 27.47
N THR A 18 20.95 -31.46 27.52
CA THR A 18 19.70 -31.89 28.14
C THR A 18 19.75 -31.63 29.65
N SER A 19 18.57 -31.60 30.30
CA SER A 19 18.48 -31.40 31.76
C SER A 19 19.32 -32.42 32.55
N ASP A 20 19.39 -33.67 32.09
CA ASP A 20 20.18 -34.70 32.75
C ASP A 20 21.68 -34.57 32.47
N GLU A 21 22.08 -34.23 31.24
CA GLU A 21 23.49 -34.01 30.90
C GLU A 21 24.09 -32.84 31.69
N ILE A 22 23.35 -31.73 31.85
CA ILE A 22 23.83 -30.60 32.65
C ILE A 22 23.85 -30.95 34.14
N ALA A 23 22.88 -31.72 34.65
CA ALA A 23 22.88 -32.17 36.04
C ALA A 23 24.10 -33.08 36.35
N GLN A 24 24.44 -33.97 35.42
CA GLN A 24 25.63 -34.81 35.49
C GLN A 24 26.91 -33.97 35.42
N ALA A 25 26.98 -32.99 34.53
CA ALA A 25 28.14 -32.10 34.42
C ALA A 25 28.36 -31.28 35.71
N ILE A 26 27.28 -30.75 36.31
CA ILE A 26 27.33 -30.05 37.60
C ILE A 26 27.81 -30.99 38.72
N THR A 27 27.29 -32.22 38.76
CA THR A 27 27.71 -33.21 39.78
C THR A 27 29.18 -33.59 39.61
N ALA A 28 29.63 -33.87 38.39
CA ALA A 28 31.04 -34.19 38.11
C ALA A 28 31.96 -33.04 38.52
N TRP A 29 31.54 -31.79 38.25
CA TRP A 29 32.25 -30.59 38.68
C TRP A 29 32.32 -30.48 40.21
N LEU A 30 31.20 -30.65 40.92
CA LEU A 30 31.18 -30.62 42.40
C LEU A 30 32.08 -31.69 43.02
N GLN A 31 32.11 -32.90 42.45
CA GLN A 31 32.99 -33.97 42.94
C GLN A 31 34.48 -33.68 42.67
N ALA A 32 34.79 -33.07 41.53
CA ALA A 32 36.15 -32.65 41.21
C ALA A 32 36.64 -31.54 42.16
N GLU A 33 35.79 -30.56 42.47
CA GLU A 33 36.11 -29.49 43.42
C GLU A 33 36.25 -29.99 44.87
N TYR A 34 35.45 -30.98 45.28
CA TYR A 34 35.63 -31.66 46.56
C TYR A 34 36.97 -32.41 46.62
N THR A 35 37.31 -33.17 45.57
CA THR A 35 38.59 -33.88 45.47
C THR A 35 39.80 -32.93 45.47
N ALA A 36 39.63 -31.74 44.89
CA ALA A 36 40.62 -30.66 44.91
C ALA A 36 40.69 -29.92 46.26
N GLY A 37 39.86 -30.28 47.25
CA GLY A 37 39.85 -29.69 48.58
C GLY A 37 39.22 -28.29 48.67
N ARG A 38 38.51 -27.84 47.63
CA ARG A 38 37.84 -26.53 47.61
C ARG A 38 36.45 -26.54 48.24
N LEU A 39 35.85 -27.72 48.36
CA LEU A 39 34.60 -27.93 49.09
C LEU A 39 34.87 -28.71 50.38
N LEU A 40 34.18 -28.32 51.45
CA LEU A 40 34.32 -28.96 52.77
C LEU A 40 33.59 -30.30 52.88
N PHE A 41 32.61 -30.53 52.00
CA PHE A 41 31.77 -31.73 51.97
C PHE A 41 31.36 -32.03 50.52
N SER A 42 30.98 -33.28 50.28
CA SER A 42 30.65 -33.77 48.93
C SER A 42 29.28 -33.23 48.49
N GLY A 43 29.20 -32.64 47.30
CA GLY A 43 27.96 -32.08 46.74
C GLY A 43 27.49 -32.82 45.49
N ALA A 44 26.18 -32.84 45.25
CA ALA A 44 25.59 -33.42 44.03
C ALA A 44 24.35 -32.64 43.59
N TYR A 45 24.13 -32.59 42.28
CA TYR A 45 22.94 -32.03 41.66
C TYR A 45 22.24 -33.09 40.80
N SER A 46 20.95 -33.30 41.01
CA SER A 46 20.19 -34.34 40.30
C SER A 46 18.77 -33.90 39.98
N ASN A 47 18.23 -34.32 38.85
CA ASN A 47 16.79 -34.31 38.61
C ASN A 47 16.18 -35.55 39.28
N ARG A 48 15.24 -35.36 40.22
CA ARG A 48 14.65 -36.44 40.99
C ARG A 48 13.14 -36.31 41.05
N ALA A 49 12.43 -37.44 40.88
CA ALA A 49 10.99 -37.50 41.10
C ALA A 49 10.69 -37.22 42.58
N THR A 50 9.87 -36.20 42.83
CA THR A 50 9.36 -35.82 44.15
C THR A 50 7.84 -36.01 44.18
N PRO A 51 7.18 -35.91 45.35
CA PRO A 51 5.72 -35.94 45.42
C PRO A 51 5.02 -34.89 44.55
N ASP A 52 5.73 -33.81 44.20
CA ASP A 52 5.23 -32.68 43.41
C ASP A 52 5.61 -32.75 41.92
N GLY A 53 6.23 -33.86 41.47
CA GLY A 53 6.77 -34.05 40.12
C GLY A 53 8.30 -34.09 40.08
N LEU A 54 8.89 -34.12 38.88
CA LEU A 54 10.35 -34.07 38.71
C LEU A 54 10.88 -32.71 39.16
N ARG A 55 11.93 -32.70 39.99
CA ARG A 55 12.58 -31.46 40.47
C ARG A 55 14.09 -31.57 40.38
N GLY A 56 14.75 -30.46 40.07
CA GLY A 56 16.17 -30.29 40.30
C GLY A 56 16.46 -30.25 41.81
N VAL A 57 17.41 -31.04 42.29
CA VAL A 57 17.75 -31.17 43.71
C VAL A 57 19.24 -30.94 43.89
N LEU A 58 19.59 -29.93 44.71
CA LEU A 58 20.95 -29.73 45.19
C LEU A 58 21.09 -30.43 46.54
N SER A 59 22.10 -31.28 46.69
CA SER A 59 22.33 -32.05 47.91
C SER A 59 23.80 -32.05 48.32
N TYR A 60 24.05 -32.28 49.60
CA TYR A 60 25.38 -32.48 50.15
C TYR A 60 25.42 -33.64 51.15
N VAL A 61 26.60 -34.24 51.31
CA VAL A 61 26.90 -35.27 52.30
C VAL A 61 28.17 -34.89 53.07
N ASP A 62 28.03 -34.73 54.39
CA ASP A 62 29.11 -34.48 55.34
C ASP A 62 29.15 -35.62 56.37
N ALA A 63 30.03 -36.59 56.14
CA ALA A 63 30.22 -37.75 57.03
C ALA A 63 30.77 -37.38 58.42
N THR A 64 31.17 -36.11 58.64
CA THR A 64 31.65 -35.58 59.91
C THR A 64 30.63 -34.68 60.62
N ALA A 65 29.39 -34.60 60.12
CA ALA A 65 28.38 -33.69 60.64
C ALA A 65 27.93 -34.05 62.08
N GLY A 66 28.20 -33.14 63.02
CA GLY A 66 27.52 -33.04 64.31
C GLY A 66 26.31 -32.08 64.23
N SER A 67 25.87 -31.51 65.37
CA SER A 67 24.70 -30.61 65.47
C SER A 67 24.85 -29.22 64.83
N ALA A 68 25.85 -29.01 63.96
CA ALA A 68 26.18 -27.72 63.39
C ALA A 68 25.51 -27.52 62.01
N LEU A 69 25.03 -26.31 61.76
CA LEU A 69 24.43 -25.93 60.49
C LEU A 69 25.47 -25.99 59.35
N ARG A 70 25.10 -26.59 58.22
CA ARG A 70 25.90 -26.68 57.00
C ARG A 70 25.12 -26.07 55.85
N SER A 71 25.83 -25.43 54.92
CA SER A 71 25.21 -24.81 53.75
C SER A 71 26.07 -24.99 52.52
N LEU A 72 25.50 -25.59 51.48
CA LEU A 72 26.05 -25.60 50.12
C LEU A 72 25.38 -24.49 49.31
N SER A 73 26.17 -23.65 48.68
CA SER A 73 25.68 -22.63 47.74
C SER A 73 26.37 -22.86 46.40
N LEU A 74 25.56 -22.97 45.35
CA LEU A 74 26.02 -23.08 43.97
C LEU A 74 25.51 -21.85 43.21
N PHE A 75 26.45 -21.00 42.80
CA PHE A 75 26.14 -19.86 41.95
C PHE A 75 26.25 -20.27 40.47
N VAL A 76 25.12 -20.26 39.77
CA VAL A 76 25.08 -20.54 38.34
C VAL A 76 25.36 -19.23 37.57
N PRO A 77 26.22 -19.24 36.53
CA PRO A 77 26.59 -18.05 35.78
C PRO A 77 25.39 -17.26 35.21
N PRO A 78 25.56 -15.97 34.87
CA PRO A 78 24.50 -15.17 34.26
C PRO A 78 23.98 -15.80 32.96
N GLY A 79 22.66 -15.92 32.86
CA GLY A 79 21.92 -16.61 31.81
C GLY A 79 20.63 -17.22 32.37
N ASN A 80 19.89 -17.96 31.55
CA ASN A 80 18.63 -18.62 31.98
C ASN A 80 18.80 -20.06 32.46
N LEU A 81 20.03 -20.49 32.78
CA LEU A 81 20.30 -21.88 33.19
C LEU A 81 19.62 -22.24 34.52
N TRP A 82 19.66 -21.36 35.52
CA TRP A 82 18.98 -21.61 36.80
C TRP A 82 17.46 -21.78 36.62
N ARG A 83 16.85 -21.05 35.69
CA ARG A 83 15.45 -21.21 35.28
C ARG A 83 15.19 -22.51 34.55
N PHE A 84 16.07 -22.88 33.61
CA PHE A 84 16.00 -24.17 32.92
C PHE A 84 16.05 -25.35 33.89
N LEU A 85 16.76 -25.19 35.00
CA LEU A 85 16.87 -26.15 36.10
C LEU A 85 15.69 -26.10 37.10
N GLY A 86 14.69 -25.22 36.90
CA GLY A 86 13.49 -25.08 37.74
C GLY A 86 13.64 -24.18 38.98
N TRP A 87 14.77 -23.50 39.13
CA TRP A 87 15.05 -22.63 40.29
C TRP A 87 14.58 -21.19 40.04
N ASP A 88 14.30 -20.45 41.11
CA ASP A 88 13.83 -19.05 41.05
C ASP A 88 14.97 -18.02 41.13
N THR A 89 16.18 -18.46 41.49
CA THR A 89 17.35 -17.59 41.57
C THR A 89 18.61 -18.30 41.07
N PRO A 90 19.63 -17.54 40.60
CA PRO A 90 20.92 -18.11 40.19
C PRO A 90 21.76 -18.67 41.35
N ASN A 91 21.37 -18.42 42.61
CA ASN A 91 22.05 -18.94 43.78
C ASN A 91 21.26 -20.13 44.36
N LEU A 92 21.62 -21.34 43.95
CA LEU A 92 21.01 -22.57 44.46
C LEU A 92 21.59 -22.84 45.84
N PHE A 93 20.73 -23.09 46.82
CA PHE A 93 21.14 -23.17 48.21
C PHE A 93 20.53 -24.40 48.88
N ALA A 94 21.37 -25.22 49.53
CA ALA A 94 20.92 -26.34 50.35
C ALA A 94 21.53 -26.24 51.75
N GLN A 95 20.69 -26.35 52.79
CA GLN A 95 21.11 -26.21 54.18
C GLN A 95 20.47 -27.27 55.08
N GLY A 96 21.20 -27.67 56.12
CA GLY A 96 20.73 -28.63 57.11
C GLY A 96 21.69 -28.80 58.27
N SER A 97 21.24 -29.47 59.32
CA SER A 97 22.02 -29.79 60.53
C SER A 97 22.37 -31.28 60.65
N GLY A 98 22.10 -32.07 59.60
CA GLY A 98 22.38 -33.51 59.54
C GLY A 98 23.53 -33.86 58.60
N VAL A 99 23.87 -35.16 58.57
CA VAL A 99 24.88 -35.76 57.68
C VAL A 99 24.55 -35.55 56.20
N VAL A 100 23.27 -35.42 55.87
CA VAL A 100 22.78 -35.12 54.52
C VAL A 100 21.87 -33.91 54.59
N GLY A 101 22.02 -32.98 53.66
CA GLY A 101 21.07 -31.91 53.43
C GLY A 101 20.77 -31.76 51.95
N SER A 102 19.55 -31.35 51.62
CA SER A 102 19.11 -31.17 50.24
C SER A 102 18.03 -30.11 50.14
N GLU A 103 18.04 -29.35 49.06
CA GLU A 103 16.97 -28.42 48.70
C GLU A 103 16.50 -28.74 47.28
N ARG A 104 15.21 -28.54 47.02
CA ARG A 104 14.59 -28.81 45.73
C ARG A 104 14.13 -27.53 45.06
N ALA A 105 14.19 -27.53 43.74
CA ALA A 105 13.65 -26.48 42.90
C ALA A 105 12.14 -26.28 43.16
N ALA A 106 11.66 -25.05 43.01
CA ALA A 106 10.23 -24.74 43.16
C ALA A 106 9.41 -25.28 41.99
N THR A 107 9.95 -25.22 40.78
CA THR A 107 9.30 -25.65 39.53
C THR A 107 10.01 -26.86 38.92
N PRO A 108 9.34 -27.63 38.03
CA PRO A 108 10.00 -28.67 37.26
C PRO A 108 11.14 -28.10 36.40
N PRO A 109 12.20 -28.87 36.13
CA PRO A 109 13.16 -28.48 35.09
C PRO A 109 12.45 -28.39 33.73
N LEU A 110 13.01 -27.60 32.82
CA LEU A 110 12.45 -27.37 31.49
C LEU A 110 13.05 -28.37 30.48
N ARG A 111 12.23 -28.81 29.54
CA ARG A 111 12.63 -29.55 28.32
C ARG A 111 13.17 -28.59 27.26
N ALA A 112 12.58 -27.40 27.14
CA ALA A 112 13.02 -26.37 26.22
C ALA A 112 12.79 -24.98 26.83
N LEU A 113 13.75 -24.08 26.62
CA LEU A 113 13.65 -22.69 27.00
C LEU A 113 14.15 -21.79 25.87
N ILE A 114 13.27 -20.95 25.33
CA ILE A 114 13.60 -19.96 24.32
C ILE A 114 13.31 -18.60 24.93
N SER A 115 14.35 -17.83 25.24
CA SER A 115 14.22 -16.50 25.84
C SER A 115 14.43 -15.39 24.82
N ASN A 116 14.27 -14.13 25.24
CA ASN A 116 14.30 -12.94 24.37
C ASN A 116 15.55 -12.77 23.48
N ILE A 117 16.60 -13.58 23.67
CA ILE A 117 17.82 -13.65 22.86
C ILE A 117 17.77 -14.74 21.76
N GLY A 118 16.62 -15.40 21.59
CA GLY A 118 16.43 -16.56 20.73
C GLY A 118 16.78 -17.88 21.43
N GLY A 119 16.66 -18.98 20.70
CA GLY A 119 16.91 -20.31 21.26
C GLY A 119 16.86 -21.42 20.21
N ARG A 120 17.06 -22.66 20.65
CA ARG A 120 16.93 -23.85 19.79
C ARG A 120 15.77 -24.69 20.25
N LEU A 121 14.89 -25.05 19.32
CA LEU A 121 13.80 -25.97 19.55
C LEU A 121 14.15 -27.32 18.92
N PRO A 122 14.46 -28.36 19.71
CA PRO A 122 14.68 -29.69 19.16
C PRO A 122 13.38 -30.22 18.55
N ILE A 123 13.48 -30.87 17.39
CA ILE A 123 12.32 -31.39 16.68
C ILE A 123 12.48 -32.87 16.36
N SER A 124 11.36 -33.58 16.35
CA SER A 124 11.27 -35.03 16.12
C SER A 124 10.00 -35.33 15.32
N ASN A 125 9.95 -36.50 14.66
CA ASN A 125 8.78 -36.94 13.89
C ASN A 125 8.35 -35.93 12.79
N GLU A 126 9.35 -35.36 12.09
CA GLU A 126 9.13 -34.42 10.99
C GLU A 126 8.31 -35.07 9.86
N ARG A 127 7.35 -34.32 9.30
CA ARG A 127 6.50 -34.76 8.19
C ARG A 127 6.49 -33.70 7.10
N GLY A 128 6.57 -34.14 5.85
CA GLY A 128 6.66 -33.25 4.68
C GLY A 128 8.09 -32.72 4.47
N ASN A 129 8.23 -31.80 3.53
CA ASN A 129 9.49 -31.13 3.22
C ASN A 129 9.49 -29.72 3.83
N TRP A 130 10.64 -29.29 4.34
CA TRP A 130 10.81 -27.90 4.74
C TRP A 130 10.82 -26.99 3.51
N ILE A 131 9.98 -25.96 3.53
CA ILE A 131 9.95 -24.94 2.47
C ILE A 131 10.77 -23.74 2.94
N ASP A 132 11.88 -23.46 2.26
CA ASP A 132 12.62 -22.22 2.50
C ASP A 132 11.83 -21.03 1.93
N GLN A 133 11.58 -20.03 2.78
CA GLN A 133 10.83 -18.82 2.46
C GLN A 133 11.77 -17.61 2.29
N GLY A 134 13.09 -17.76 2.34
CA GLY A 134 14.05 -16.65 2.32
C GLY A 134 13.89 -15.65 1.16
N SER A 135 13.35 -16.08 0.02
CA SER A 135 13.08 -15.20 -1.13
C SER A 135 11.73 -14.47 -1.10
N ILE A 136 10.81 -14.88 -0.24
CA ILE A 136 9.43 -14.35 -0.16
C ILE A 136 9.09 -13.81 1.23
N LEU A 137 9.89 -14.10 2.26
CA LEU A 137 9.67 -13.57 3.59
C LEU A 137 9.69 -12.04 3.56
N PRO A 138 8.81 -11.39 4.33
CA PRO A 138 8.88 -9.96 4.50
C PRO A 138 10.26 -9.48 4.97
N ALA A 139 10.79 -8.44 4.35
CA ALA A 139 12.10 -7.87 4.66
C ALA A 139 12.25 -7.49 6.15
N SER A 140 11.14 -7.14 6.79
CA SER A 140 11.11 -6.77 8.22
C SER A 140 11.33 -7.94 9.19
N LEU A 141 11.21 -9.19 8.71
CA LEU A 141 11.45 -10.40 9.50
C LEU A 141 12.91 -10.86 9.50
N PHE A 142 13.76 -10.25 8.69
CA PHE A 142 15.19 -10.55 8.66
C PHE A 142 15.93 -9.68 9.68
N ASP A 143 16.90 -10.29 10.37
CA ASP A 143 17.91 -9.53 11.08
C ASP A 143 19.09 -9.15 10.16
N SER A 144 20.10 -8.49 10.70
CA SER A 144 21.30 -8.11 9.93
C SER A 144 22.11 -9.30 9.38
N SER A 145 21.88 -10.52 9.86
CA SER A 145 22.54 -11.74 9.39
C SER A 145 21.82 -12.38 8.22
N GLY A 146 20.52 -12.13 8.04
CA GLY A 146 19.71 -12.66 6.94
C GLY A 146 19.59 -14.19 6.95
N THR A 147 19.68 -14.82 8.13
CA THR A 147 19.71 -16.28 8.28
C THR A 147 18.33 -16.91 8.51
N GLN A 148 17.27 -16.11 8.53
CA GLN A 148 15.89 -16.56 8.68
C GLN A 148 15.40 -17.27 7.41
N GLU A 149 14.76 -18.43 7.58
CA GLU A 149 14.32 -19.29 6.47
C GLU A 149 12.81 -19.54 6.47
N GLY A 150 12.09 -19.24 7.56
CA GLY A 150 10.64 -19.42 7.58
C GLY A 150 9.98 -19.11 8.91
N ILE A 151 8.70 -19.43 9.00
CA ILE A 151 7.86 -19.20 10.19
C ILE A 151 7.22 -20.52 10.60
N VAL A 152 7.17 -20.76 11.91
CA VAL A 152 6.43 -21.89 12.49
C VAL A 152 5.42 -21.40 13.53
N LYS A 153 4.25 -22.03 13.54
CA LYS A 153 3.31 -22.01 14.64
C LYS A 153 3.71 -23.05 15.68
N ILE A 154 3.82 -22.63 16.93
CA ILE A 154 4.24 -23.44 18.07
C ILE A 154 3.01 -23.72 18.94
N GLY A 155 2.33 -24.84 18.69
CA GLY A 155 1.11 -25.22 19.42
C GLY A 155 0.11 -24.06 19.54
N SER A 156 -0.31 -23.77 20.78
CA SER A 156 -1.14 -22.61 21.13
C SER A 156 -0.33 -21.39 21.59
N LEU A 157 1.00 -21.47 21.63
CA LEU A 157 1.86 -20.42 22.15
C LEU A 157 1.98 -19.23 21.21
N GLY A 158 1.88 -19.46 19.89
CA GLY A 158 1.94 -18.41 18.87
C GLY A 158 2.88 -18.79 17.72
N HIS A 159 3.40 -17.80 17.02
CA HIS A 159 4.29 -17.96 15.88
C HIS A 159 5.69 -17.46 16.18
N ALA A 160 6.69 -18.05 15.54
CA ALA A 160 8.07 -17.60 15.63
C ALA A 160 8.79 -17.73 14.28
N VAL A 161 9.72 -16.80 14.03
CA VAL A 161 10.60 -16.86 12.86
C VAL A 161 11.75 -17.80 13.17
N VAL A 162 12.11 -18.64 12.21
CA VAL A 162 13.07 -19.73 12.41
C VAL A 162 14.02 -19.91 11.23
N SER A 163 15.14 -20.58 11.50
CA SER A 163 15.98 -21.23 10.50
C SER A 163 16.02 -22.73 10.79
N LYS A 164 15.91 -23.57 9.77
CA LYS A 164 15.94 -25.02 9.92
C LYS A 164 17.38 -25.54 10.00
N GLN A 165 17.61 -26.44 10.93
CA GLN A 165 18.85 -27.22 11.04
C GLN A 165 18.49 -28.70 11.22
N THR A 166 19.45 -29.60 11.02
CA THR A 166 19.22 -31.03 11.24
C THR A 166 18.86 -31.27 12.71
N GLY A 167 17.65 -31.80 12.97
CA GLY A 167 17.16 -32.14 14.32
C GLY A 167 16.68 -30.98 15.19
N TYR A 168 16.78 -29.71 14.76
CA TYR A 168 16.26 -28.56 15.53
C TYR A 168 15.92 -27.35 14.65
N LEU A 169 15.18 -26.40 15.22
CA LEU A 169 14.95 -25.06 14.67
C LEU A 169 15.71 -24.03 15.52
N ASN A 170 16.46 -23.12 14.90
CA ASN A 170 16.85 -21.90 15.61
C ASN A 170 15.64 -20.96 15.58
N VAL A 171 15.26 -20.45 16.75
CA VAL A 171 14.12 -19.56 16.92
C VAL A 171 14.63 -18.16 17.18
N PHE A 172 14.15 -17.22 16.37
CA PHE A 172 14.45 -15.80 16.45
C PHE A 172 13.25 -15.08 17.06
N LEU A 173 13.46 -14.45 18.21
CA LEU A 173 12.46 -13.62 18.88
C LEU A 173 12.80 -12.14 18.60
N ASN A 174 11.77 -11.30 18.42
CA ASN A 174 11.84 -9.84 18.15
C ASN A 174 12.08 -9.35 16.70
N VAL A 175 11.60 -10.07 15.69
CA VAL A 175 11.74 -9.65 14.27
C VAL A 175 10.48 -9.02 13.67
N GLY A 176 9.71 -8.23 14.43
CA GLY A 176 8.53 -7.53 13.89
C GLY A 176 7.36 -8.43 13.46
N LEU A 177 7.36 -9.72 13.86
CA LEU A 177 6.37 -10.73 13.48
C LEU A 177 4.93 -10.36 13.82
N ASP A 178 4.71 -9.62 14.92
CA ASP A 178 3.40 -9.16 15.37
C ASP A 178 2.64 -8.31 14.34
N ARG A 179 3.32 -7.83 13.30
CA ARG A 179 2.67 -7.17 12.14
C ARG A 179 1.87 -8.13 11.28
N TYR A 180 2.26 -9.41 11.24
CA TYR A 180 1.74 -10.43 10.33
C TYR A 180 0.98 -11.53 11.07
N LEU A 181 1.49 -11.97 12.22
CA LEU A 181 0.98 -13.10 12.98
C LEU A 181 1.20 -12.86 14.47
N LEU A 182 0.33 -13.42 15.31
CA LEU A 182 0.54 -13.42 16.75
C LEU A 182 1.88 -14.07 17.10
N SER A 183 2.83 -13.28 17.61
CA SER A 183 4.07 -13.84 18.14
C SER A 183 3.80 -14.60 19.43
N THR A 184 4.79 -15.36 19.90
CA THR A 184 4.71 -16.04 21.19
C THR A 184 4.71 -15.11 22.40
N GLY A 185 4.77 -13.77 22.21
CA GLY A 185 4.57 -12.78 23.25
C GLY A 185 5.66 -12.75 24.34
N GLY A 186 6.76 -13.49 24.17
CA GLY A 186 7.85 -13.59 25.14
C GLY A 186 8.57 -14.93 25.09
N GLU A 187 9.01 -15.38 26.28
CA GLU A 187 9.78 -16.60 26.47
C GLU A 187 8.91 -17.86 26.35
N ILE A 188 9.41 -18.85 25.62
CA ILE A 188 8.79 -20.17 25.49
C ILE A 188 9.47 -21.09 26.50
N ALA A 189 8.73 -21.51 27.52
CA ALA A 189 9.18 -22.50 28.50
C ALA A 189 8.29 -23.74 28.40
N ILE A 190 8.88 -24.88 28.06
CA ILE A 190 8.20 -26.18 28.02
C ILE A 190 8.77 -27.00 29.17
N GLU A 191 7.92 -27.35 30.14
CA GLU A 191 8.31 -28.14 31.30
C GLU A 191 8.63 -29.59 30.92
N TYR A 192 9.48 -30.25 31.69
CA TYR A 192 9.85 -31.64 31.43
C TYR A 192 8.70 -32.62 31.71
N ASP A 193 7.85 -32.30 32.70
CA ASP A 193 6.70 -33.14 33.10
C ASP A 193 5.45 -32.92 32.22
N ASP A 194 5.53 -32.06 31.20
CA ASP A 194 4.44 -31.88 30.23
C ASP A 194 4.46 -33.01 29.20
N ASP A 195 3.58 -34.00 29.39
CA ASP A 195 3.41 -35.16 28.50
C ASP A 195 2.85 -34.79 27.10
N GLN A 196 2.52 -33.52 26.84
CA GLN A 196 2.00 -33.09 25.55
C GLN A 196 3.11 -32.72 24.57
N ASP A 197 3.26 -33.51 23.50
CA ASP A 197 4.06 -33.10 22.35
C ASP A 197 3.48 -31.83 21.71
N VAL A 198 4.26 -30.75 21.75
CA VAL A 198 3.91 -29.50 21.09
C VAL A 198 4.06 -29.67 19.58
N THR A 199 2.93 -29.60 18.86
CA THR A 199 2.94 -29.65 17.40
C THR A 199 3.51 -28.36 16.83
N LEU A 200 4.51 -28.51 15.96
CA LEU A 200 5.08 -27.43 15.17
C LEU A 200 4.54 -27.51 13.76
N GLN A 201 3.99 -26.41 13.27
CA GLN A 201 3.43 -26.33 11.92
C GLN A 201 4.10 -25.18 11.17
N GLN A 202 4.66 -25.46 9.99
CA GLN A 202 5.18 -24.40 9.14
C GLN A 202 4.02 -23.56 8.59
N VAL A 203 4.15 -22.24 8.65
CA VAL A 203 3.21 -21.27 8.07
C VAL A 203 3.96 -20.47 7.02
N ILE A 204 3.33 -20.25 5.86
CA ILE A 204 3.92 -19.49 4.77
C ILE A 204 3.46 -18.05 4.89
N VAL A 205 4.41 -17.12 4.91
CA VAL A 205 4.16 -15.69 4.81
C VAL A 205 5.00 -15.14 3.66
N ALA A 206 4.32 -14.69 2.62
CA ALA A 206 4.94 -14.19 1.40
C ALA A 206 4.59 -12.72 1.20
N GLU A 207 5.59 -11.85 1.10
CA GLU A 207 5.46 -10.43 0.81
C GLU A 207 6.16 -10.09 -0.50
N GLY A 208 5.47 -9.32 -1.33
CA GLY A 208 5.96 -8.92 -2.64
C GLY A 208 4.84 -8.28 -3.45
N ASP A 209 5.19 -7.83 -4.64
CA ASP A 209 4.20 -7.18 -5.51
C ASP A 209 3.21 -8.19 -6.09
N PHE A 210 1.95 -7.79 -6.24
CA PHE A 210 0.86 -8.65 -6.69
C PHE A 210 1.22 -9.46 -7.94
N LYS A 211 1.76 -8.78 -8.97
CA LYS A 211 2.22 -9.41 -10.21
C LYS A 211 3.24 -10.51 -9.93
N SER A 212 4.30 -10.20 -9.19
CA SER A 212 5.41 -11.11 -8.96
C SER A 212 4.96 -12.34 -8.19
N LEU A 213 4.23 -12.17 -7.09
CA LEU A 213 3.71 -13.29 -6.29
C LEU A 213 2.69 -14.13 -7.06
N MET A 214 1.79 -13.50 -7.82
CA MET A 214 0.79 -14.23 -8.62
C MET A 214 1.48 -15.07 -9.72
N LEU A 215 2.42 -14.49 -10.46
CA LEU A 215 3.15 -15.19 -11.53
C LEU A 215 4.04 -16.31 -10.95
N GLN A 216 4.69 -16.06 -9.81
CA GLN A 216 5.48 -17.08 -9.12
C GLN A 216 4.62 -18.27 -8.68
N ILE A 217 3.47 -18.02 -8.06
CA ILE A 217 2.55 -19.09 -7.63
C ILE A 217 1.96 -19.83 -8.84
N LEU A 218 1.66 -19.15 -9.95
CA LEU A 218 1.14 -19.81 -11.15
C LEU A 218 2.17 -20.71 -11.83
N PHE A 219 3.40 -20.21 -12.01
CA PHE A 219 4.39 -20.85 -12.87
C PHE A 219 5.42 -21.72 -12.14
N SER A 220 5.53 -21.61 -10.81
CA SER A 220 6.49 -22.44 -10.09
C SER A 220 6.14 -23.91 -10.15
N THR A 221 7.16 -24.74 -10.39
CA THR A 221 7.09 -26.19 -10.48
C THR A 221 7.80 -26.90 -9.33
N GLY A 222 8.59 -26.16 -8.54
CA GLY A 222 9.50 -26.69 -7.53
C GLY A 222 10.93 -26.93 -8.02
N ALA A 223 11.19 -26.75 -9.32
CA ALA A 223 12.53 -26.83 -9.90
C ALA A 223 12.92 -25.46 -10.47
N SER A 224 13.72 -24.70 -9.73
CA SER A 224 14.00 -23.32 -10.07
C SER A 224 14.51 -23.17 -11.51
N GLY A 225 13.88 -22.27 -12.27
CA GLY A 225 14.21 -21.98 -13.66
C GLY A 225 13.79 -23.03 -14.70
N PHE A 226 13.08 -24.10 -14.31
CA PHE A 226 12.64 -25.15 -15.24
C PHE A 226 11.55 -24.65 -16.20
N ASN A 227 10.48 -24.04 -15.68
CA ASN A 227 9.37 -23.50 -16.46
C ASN A 227 9.63 -22.06 -16.93
N HIS A 228 10.23 -21.23 -16.07
CA HIS A 228 10.62 -19.85 -16.40
C HIS A 228 11.71 -19.32 -15.45
N ALA A 229 12.69 -18.57 -15.96
CA ALA A 229 13.84 -18.11 -15.18
C ALA A 229 13.49 -17.21 -13.98
N THR A 230 12.47 -16.35 -14.12
CA THR A 230 12.10 -15.35 -13.08
C THR A 230 10.95 -15.80 -12.18
N TYR A 231 10.07 -16.66 -12.70
CA TYR A 231 8.78 -16.97 -12.07
C TYR A 231 8.69 -18.43 -11.60
N ASP A 232 9.64 -19.29 -11.98
CA ASP A 232 9.77 -20.63 -11.40
C ASP A 232 10.81 -20.59 -10.29
N THR A 233 10.38 -20.17 -9.11
CA THR A 233 11.26 -19.93 -7.95
C THR A 233 10.74 -20.56 -6.67
N LEU A 234 9.45 -20.88 -6.58
CA LEU A 234 8.84 -21.44 -5.38
C LEU A 234 8.95 -22.98 -5.36
N ALA A 235 8.88 -23.54 -4.15
CA ALA A 235 8.78 -24.98 -3.96
C ALA A 235 7.52 -25.56 -4.62
N SER A 236 7.54 -26.86 -4.93
CA SER A 236 6.44 -27.56 -5.62
C SER A 236 5.11 -27.47 -4.88
N ASP A 237 5.14 -27.34 -3.55
CA ASP A 237 3.95 -27.24 -2.70
C ASP A 237 3.27 -25.86 -2.75
N LEU A 238 3.94 -24.84 -3.30
CA LEU A 238 3.44 -23.46 -3.42
C LEU A 238 3.08 -23.06 -4.86
N GLY A 239 3.40 -23.91 -5.84
CA GLY A 239 3.19 -23.64 -7.25
C GLY A 239 1.98 -24.36 -7.85
N CYS A 240 1.36 -23.76 -8.86
CA CYS A 240 0.31 -24.40 -9.68
C CYS A 240 0.89 -25.18 -10.88
N ALA A 241 2.18 -24.99 -11.19
CA ALA A 241 2.89 -25.60 -12.31
C ALA A 241 2.19 -25.41 -13.68
N LEU A 242 1.55 -24.25 -13.90
CA LEU A 242 0.98 -23.91 -15.21
C LEU A 242 2.12 -23.76 -16.23
N PRO A 243 2.10 -24.47 -17.37
CA PRO A 243 3.17 -24.33 -18.37
C PRO A 243 3.24 -22.90 -18.91
N TYR A 244 4.42 -22.28 -18.81
CA TYR A 244 4.61 -20.89 -19.27
C TYR A 244 4.30 -20.75 -20.75
N SER A 245 4.49 -21.80 -21.55
CA SER A 245 4.17 -21.83 -22.99
C SER A 245 2.69 -21.62 -23.32
N LEU A 246 1.77 -21.81 -22.37
CA LEU A 246 0.32 -21.54 -22.57
C LEU A 246 -0.07 -20.09 -22.26
N ALA A 247 0.82 -19.36 -21.57
CA ALA A 247 0.61 -17.97 -21.16
C ALA A 247 1.47 -17.02 -22.01
N GLY A 248 2.79 -17.27 -22.05
CA GLY A 248 3.77 -16.49 -22.80
C GLY A 248 4.03 -15.09 -22.22
N ALA A 249 4.84 -14.31 -22.94
CA ALA A 249 5.18 -12.93 -22.56
C ALA A 249 3.94 -12.02 -22.55
N ASP A 250 3.00 -12.24 -23.48
CA ASP A 250 1.78 -11.44 -23.58
C ASP A 250 0.93 -11.53 -22.31
N PHE A 251 0.83 -12.71 -21.67
CA PHE A 251 0.11 -12.85 -20.40
C PHE A 251 0.81 -12.09 -19.27
N VAL A 252 2.14 -12.00 -19.28
CA VAL A 252 2.88 -11.18 -18.29
C VAL A 252 2.55 -9.71 -18.51
N SER A 253 2.52 -9.24 -19.76
CA SER A 253 2.08 -7.88 -20.09
C SER A 253 0.61 -7.62 -19.75
N ASP A 254 -0.27 -8.60 -19.95
CA ASP A 254 -1.66 -8.54 -19.52
C ASP A 254 -1.76 -8.29 -18.00
N VAL A 255 -0.96 -9.00 -17.19
CA VAL A 255 -0.88 -8.84 -15.74
C VAL A 255 -0.28 -7.49 -15.34
N GLU A 256 0.74 -7.00 -16.05
CA GLU A 256 1.33 -5.67 -15.83
C GLU A 256 0.33 -4.53 -16.06
N ASN A 257 -0.61 -4.73 -16.98
CA ASN A 257 -1.64 -3.75 -17.30
C ASN A 257 -2.81 -3.75 -16.31
N VAL A 258 -2.82 -4.63 -15.31
CA VAL A 258 -3.88 -4.67 -14.28
C VAL A 258 -3.60 -3.61 -13.20
N ASP A 259 -4.67 -2.99 -12.69
CA ASP A 259 -4.58 -1.97 -11.64
C ASP A 259 -3.80 -2.46 -10.42
N GLY A 260 -2.77 -1.69 -10.04
CA GLY A 260 -1.95 -2.04 -8.88
C GLY A 260 -1.24 -3.39 -9.04
N ALA A 261 -0.77 -3.71 -10.26
CA ALA A 261 0.09 -4.86 -10.52
C ALA A 261 1.35 -4.86 -9.63
N ASP A 262 1.93 -3.67 -9.43
CA ASP A 262 3.10 -3.45 -8.56
C ASP A 262 2.70 -3.12 -7.11
N ALA A 263 1.42 -3.26 -6.74
CA ALA A 263 1.01 -3.06 -5.35
C ALA A 263 1.49 -4.25 -4.51
N THR A 264 2.26 -3.96 -3.46
CA THR A 264 2.70 -4.96 -2.50
C THR A 264 1.51 -5.59 -1.79
N ILE A 265 1.50 -6.91 -1.71
CA ILE A 265 0.54 -7.73 -0.97
C ILE A 265 1.29 -8.63 0.01
N CYS A 266 0.59 -9.11 1.02
CA CYS A 266 1.12 -10.09 1.97
C CYS A 266 0.19 -11.30 2.04
N ILE A 267 0.65 -12.46 1.57
CA ILE A 267 -0.09 -13.71 1.57
C ILE A 267 0.30 -14.51 2.81
N VAL A 268 -0.70 -15.04 3.53
CA VAL A 268 -0.51 -15.94 4.67
C VAL A 268 -1.22 -17.26 4.39
N ILE A 269 -0.48 -18.37 4.38
CA ILE A 269 -1.01 -19.72 4.14
C ILE A 269 -0.66 -20.60 5.34
N ASP A 270 -1.67 -20.95 6.12
CA ASP A 270 -1.57 -21.84 7.28
C ASP A 270 -2.09 -23.26 6.99
N LYS A 271 -2.72 -23.47 5.84
CA LYS A 271 -3.28 -24.74 5.38
C LYS A 271 -3.33 -24.79 3.85
N PRO A 272 -3.47 -25.98 3.24
CA PRO A 272 -3.68 -26.10 1.81
C PRO A 272 -4.84 -25.20 1.34
N THR A 273 -4.53 -24.23 0.49
CA THR A 273 -5.46 -23.20 0.04
C THR A 273 -5.42 -23.16 -1.48
N ARG A 274 -6.60 -23.08 -2.13
CA ARG A 274 -6.65 -23.04 -3.60
C ARG A 274 -6.18 -21.67 -4.09
N PHE A 275 -5.55 -21.63 -5.25
CA PHE A 275 -5.12 -20.37 -5.90
C PHE A 275 -6.22 -19.30 -5.91
N VAL A 276 -7.44 -19.70 -6.28
CA VAL A 276 -8.59 -18.79 -6.30
C VAL A 276 -8.93 -18.27 -4.91
N ASP A 277 -8.81 -19.06 -3.84
CA ASP A 277 -9.12 -18.59 -2.49
C ASP A 277 -8.06 -17.59 -1.98
N VAL A 278 -6.82 -17.67 -2.50
CA VAL A 278 -5.76 -16.71 -2.20
C VAL A 278 -6.01 -15.37 -2.91
N PHE A 279 -6.35 -15.38 -4.21
CA PHE A 279 -6.35 -14.17 -5.04
C PHE A 279 -7.74 -13.65 -5.47
N ASN A 280 -8.85 -14.35 -5.18
CA ASN A 280 -10.18 -13.97 -5.71
C ASN A 280 -10.55 -12.51 -5.39
N VAL A 281 -10.35 -12.07 -4.14
CA VAL A 281 -10.67 -10.68 -3.77
C VAL A 281 -9.71 -9.69 -4.41
N ASP A 282 -8.43 -10.03 -4.57
CA ASP A 282 -7.47 -9.20 -5.30
C ASP A 282 -7.87 -9.02 -6.77
N PHE A 283 -8.35 -10.07 -7.41
CA PHE A 283 -8.89 -10.01 -8.77
C PHE A 283 -10.16 -9.16 -8.83
N LEU A 284 -11.11 -9.35 -7.91
CA LEU A 284 -12.36 -8.57 -7.86
C LEU A 284 -12.10 -7.07 -7.64
N LEU A 285 -11.18 -6.72 -6.74
CA LEU A 285 -10.81 -5.32 -6.48
C LEU A 285 -10.12 -4.66 -7.68
N ARG A 286 -9.46 -5.45 -8.54
CA ARG A 286 -8.79 -5.02 -9.78
C ARG A 286 -9.65 -5.21 -11.02
N TRP A 287 -10.90 -5.66 -10.84
CA TRP A 287 -11.81 -6.06 -11.91
C TRP A 287 -11.22 -7.05 -12.91
N ALA A 288 -10.24 -7.85 -12.48
CA ALA A 288 -9.47 -8.71 -13.35
C ALA A 288 -9.97 -10.17 -13.31
N TYR A 289 -9.74 -10.90 -14.40
CA TYR A 289 -10.14 -12.30 -14.55
C TYR A 289 -9.36 -12.96 -15.69
N PHE A 290 -9.34 -14.29 -15.68
CA PHE A 290 -8.67 -15.08 -16.72
C PHE A 290 -9.66 -15.43 -17.83
N THR A 291 -9.20 -15.37 -19.07
CA THR A 291 -9.95 -15.81 -20.24
C THR A 291 -9.07 -16.65 -21.16
N TRP A 292 -9.69 -17.53 -21.94
CA TRP A 292 -9.01 -18.28 -22.99
C TRP A 292 -9.44 -17.74 -24.35
N GLY A 293 -8.48 -17.41 -25.21
CA GLY A 293 -8.70 -16.92 -26.56
C GLY A 293 -7.40 -16.86 -27.35
N ALA A 294 -7.51 -16.80 -28.68
CA ALA A 294 -6.35 -16.80 -29.59
C ALA A 294 -5.29 -17.87 -29.24
N GLY A 295 -5.73 -19.07 -28.85
CA GLY A 295 -4.86 -20.18 -28.42
C GLY A 295 -4.05 -19.98 -27.12
N ARG A 296 -4.31 -18.95 -26.32
CA ARG A 296 -3.59 -18.68 -25.05
C ARG A 296 -4.50 -18.26 -23.90
N ILE A 297 -3.93 -18.23 -22.69
CA ILE A 297 -4.55 -17.60 -21.53
C ILE A 297 -4.28 -16.08 -21.58
N HIS A 298 -5.30 -15.29 -21.25
CA HIS A 298 -5.24 -13.83 -21.10
C HIS A 298 -5.66 -13.46 -19.69
N MET A 299 -5.05 -12.42 -19.13
CA MET A 299 -5.62 -11.70 -17.98
C MET A 299 -6.29 -10.44 -18.51
N ARG A 300 -7.57 -10.26 -18.22
CA ARG A 300 -8.33 -9.09 -18.66
C ARG A 300 -8.95 -8.40 -17.48
N ALA A 301 -9.07 -7.09 -17.56
CA ALA A 301 -9.81 -6.28 -16.60
C ALA A 301 -11.11 -5.76 -17.24
N TRP A 302 -12.13 -5.51 -16.43
CA TRP A 302 -13.30 -4.78 -16.92
C TRP A 302 -12.92 -3.37 -17.30
N GLY A 303 -13.21 -3.02 -18.56
CA GLY A 303 -13.11 -1.65 -19.04
C GLY A 303 -14.47 -1.02 -19.23
N THR A 304 -14.55 0.29 -19.03
CA THR A 304 -15.72 1.03 -19.45
C THR A 304 -15.76 1.08 -20.99
N PRO A 305 -16.82 0.55 -21.63
CA PRO A 305 -16.88 0.50 -23.08
C PRO A 305 -17.08 1.91 -23.64
N THR A 306 -16.11 2.33 -24.45
CA THR A 306 -16.17 3.58 -25.22
C THR A 306 -15.82 3.24 -26.67
N ALA A 307 -16.36 4.01 -27.62
CA ALA A 307 -16.11 3.75 -29.04
C ALA A 307 -14.60 3.83 -29.39
N GLY A 308 -13.85 4.73 -28.74
CA GLY A 308 -12.41 4.86 -28.96
C GLY A 308 -11.56 3.74 -28.35
N ALA A 309 -12.09 2.97 -27.40
CA ALA A 309 -11.40 1.84 -26.77
C ALA A 309 -11.84 0.48 -27.34
N ALA A 310 -12.82 0.46 -28.23
CA ALA A 310 -13.27 -0.75 -28.89
C ALA A 310 -12.17 -1.29 -29.82
N VAL A 311 -11.92 -2.59 -29.73
CA VAL A 311 -10.90 -3.29 -30.53
C VAL A 311 -11.52 -4.11 -31.67
N VAL A 312 -12.85 -4.32 -31.63
CA VAL A 312 -13.61 -5.03 -32.67
C VAL A 312 -14.91 -4.27 -32.95
N ASP A 313 -15.20 -4.07 -34.23
CA ASP A 313 -16.49 -3.54 -34.68
C ASP A 313 -17.38 -4.72 -35.10
N LEU A 314 -18.43 -4.98 -34.32
CA LEU A 314 -19.45 -5.97 -34.63
C LEU A 314 -20.46 -5.38 -35.60
N VAL A 315 -20.38 -5.79 -36.85
CA VAL A 315 -21.32 -5.36 -37.89
C VAL A 315 -22.24 -6.50 -38.31
N GLU A 316 -23.30 -6.17 -39.04
CA GLU A 316 -24.21 -7.18 -39.62
C GLU A 316 -23.45 -8.27 -40.41
N ALA A 317 -22.32 -7.95 -41.04
CA ALA A 317 -21.54 -8.93 -41.81
C ALA A 317 -20.91 -10.05 -40.95
N ASP A 318 -20.70 -9.82 -39.66
CA ASP A 318 -20.02 -10.78 -38.75
C ASP A 318 -20.97 -11.83 -38.18
N LYS A 319 -22.28 -11.65 -38.35
CA LYS A 319 -23.27 -12.58 -37.83
C LYS A 319 -23.24 -13.91 -38.55
N ALA A 320 -23.54 -14.98 -37.81
CA ALA A 320 -23.67 -16.31 -38.37
C ALA A 320 -24.83 -16.36 -39.40
N ILE A 321 -24.61 -17.10 -40.49
CA ILE A 321 -25.62 -17.37 -41.52
C ILE A 321 -26.17 -18.77 -41.27
N SER A 322 -27.49 -18.92 -41.34
CA SER A 322 -28.14 -20.23 -41.19
C SER A 322 -27.76 -21.18 -42.33
N VAL A 323 -27.58 -22.47 -42.02
CA VAL A 323 -27.21 -23.49 -43.00
C VAL A 323 -28.31 -23.66 -44.05
N GLY A 324 -27.95 -23.51 -45.32
CA GLY A 324 -28.86 -23.70 -46.46
C GLY A 324 -29.66 -22.45 -46.88
N GLN A 325 -29.45 -21.29 -46.26
CA GLN A 325 -30.02 -20.02 -46.72
C GLN A 325 -29.02 -19.16 -47.48
N SER A 326 -29.50 -18.38 -48.46
CA SER A 326 -28.70 -17.34 -49.11
C SER A 326 -28.23 -16.32 -48.06
N GLY A 327 -27.03 -15.76 -48.23
CA GLY A 327 -26.38 -14.83 -47.28
C GLY A 327 -27.09 -13.49 -47.02
N THR A 328 -28.41 -13.44 -47.25
CA THR A 328 -29.34 -12.35 -47.02
C THR A 328 -30.13 -12.49 -45.71
N ASP A 329 -30.29 -13.71 -45.16
CA ASP A 329 -31.09 -13.95 -43.94
C ASP A 329 -30.16 -14.24 -42.75
N ARG A 330 -29.61 -13.16 -42.19
CA ARG A 330 -28.75 -13.23 -40.99
C ARG A 330 -29.63 -13.32 -39.75
N GLN A 331 -29.19 -14.12 -38.78
CA GLN A 331 -29.96 -14.32 -37.55
C GLN A 331 -30.10 -13.00 -36.77
N ARG A 332 -31.28 -12.78 -36.19
CA ARG A 332 -31.61 -11.53 -35.49
C ARG A 332 -30.97 -11.51 -34.11
N SER A 333 -30.36 -10.38 -33.79
CA SER A 333 -29.88 -10.11 -32.43
C SER A 333 -31.07 -9.87 -31.50
N THR A 334 -30.94 -10.31 -30.25
CA THR A 334 -31.94 -10.06 -29.20
C THR A 334 -31.34 -9.15 -28.13
N SER A 335 -32.19 -8.43 -27.41
CA SER A 335 -31.74 -7.61 -26.28
C SER A 335 -32.69 -7.79 -25.11
N GLU A 336 -32.14 -7.99 -23.91
CA GLU A 336 -32.88 -8.11 -22.67
C GLU A 336 -32.23 -7.28 -21.56
N GLU A 337 -33.05 -6.81 -20.61
CA GLU A 337 -32.58 -6.10 -19.43
C GLU A 337 -32.48 -7.09 -18.26
N ARG A 338 -31.29 -7.18 -17.66
CA ARG A 338 -31.01 -8.08 -16.54
C ARG A 338 -30.75 -7.30 -15.26
N PHE A 339 -31.50 -7.66 -14.20
CA PHE A 339 -31.42 -7.06 -12.87
C PHE A 339 -30.61 -7.90 -11.87
N GLU A 340 -30.39 -9.17 -12.19
CA GLU A 340 -29.71 -10.15 -11.33
C GLU A 340 -28.26 -9.76 -10.98
N TYR A 341 -27.59 -9.03 -11.87
CA TYR A 341 -26.20 -8.62 -11.72
C TYR A 341 -26.00 -7.36 -10.87
N ILE A 342 -27.08 -6.68 -10.47
CA ILE A 342 -26.98 -5.45 -9.69
C ILE A 342 -26.27 -5.70 -8.35
N ARG A 343 -25.20 -4.94 -8.10
CA ARG A 343 -24.49 -4.82 -6.82
C ARG A 343 -24.38 -3.34 -6.48
N ASN A 344 -25.21 -2.87 -5.56
CA ASN A 344 -25.34 -1.45 -5.23
C ASN A 344 -24.91 -1.11 -3.78
N ASN A 345 -24.45 -2.10 -3.03
CA ASN A 345 -23.85 -1.92 -1.72
C ASN A 345 -22.65 -2.86 -1.52
N ILE A 346 -21.43 -2.40 -1.81
CA ILE A 346 -20.22 -3.21 -1.68
C ILE A 346 -19.47 -2.80 -0.44
N THR A 347 -19.18 -3.75 0.46
CA THR A 347 -18.31 -3.52 1.61
C THR A 347 -17.00 -4.26 1.42
N VAL A 348 -15.89 -3.54 1.49
CA VAL A 348 -14.53 -4.12 1.48
C VAL A 348 -14.01 -4.09 2.91
N ARG A 349 -13.71 -5.26 3.48
CA ARG A 349 -12.96 -5.39 4.74
C ARG A 349 -11.50 -5.63 4.39
N TYR A 350 -10.59 -4.98 5.10
CA TYR A 350 -9.16 -5.03 4.82
C TYR A 350 -8.36 -4.77 6.10
N GLY A 351 -7.04 -4.93 6.00
CA GLY A 351 -6.12 -4.72 7.11
C GLY A 351 -6.14 -5.88 8.09
N ARG A 352 -5.57 -7.01 7.70
CA ARG A 352 -5.37 -8.19 8.55
C ARG A 352 -4.46 -7.82 9.72
N ASN A 353 -4.90 -8.10 10.94
CA ASN A 353 -4.07 -8.01 12.14
C ASN A 353 -3.32 -9.33 12.41
N ALA A 354 -2.56 -9.37 13.50
CA ALA A 354 -1.85 -10.56 13.96
C ALA A 354 -2.75 -11.78 14.18
N ASP A 355 -4.00 -11.56 14.63
CA ASP A 355 -5.01 -12.61 14.88
C ASP A 355 -5.62 -13.17 13.59
N GLY A 356 -5.47 -12.45 12.47
CA GLY A 356 -6.09 -12.76 11.18
C GLY A 356 -7.40 -12.03 10.90
N ASP A 357 -7.85 -11.19 11.82
CA ASP A 357 -9.06 -10.37 11.67
C ASP A 357 -8.79 -9.14 10.80
N LEU A 358 -9.79 -8.78 9.98
CA LEU A 358 -9.77 -7.58 9.16
C LEU A 358 -10.32 -6.39 9.95
N VAL A 359 -9.43 -5.50 10.39
CA VAL A 359 -9.78 -4.42 11.34
C VAL A 359 -10.38 -3.19 10.66
N SER A 360 -10.17 -3.03 9.36
CA SER A 360 -10.64 -1.88 8.59
C SER A 360 -11.77 -2.29 7.64
N LYS A 361 -12.67 -1.34 7.37
CA LYS A 361 -13.74 -1.52 6.40
C LYS A 361 -14.09 -0.22 5.69
N ILE A 362 -14.52 -0.35 4.45
CA ILE A 362 -15.08 0.73 3.65
C ILE A 362 -16.31 0.20 2.91
N SER A 363 -17.35 1.02 2.82
CA SER A 363 -18.58 0.66 2.13
C SER A 363 -18.87 1.66 1.02
N PHE A 364 -19.10 1.14 -0.18
CA PHE A 364 -19.54 1.87 -1.34
C PHE A 364 -21.01 1.61 -1.58
N THR A 365 -21.80 2.68 -1.56
CA THR A 365 -23.25 2.57 -1.59
C THR A 365 -23.82 3.52 -2.65
N ASP A 366 -24.38 2.94 -3.72
CA ASP A 366 -25.18 3.71 -4.68
C ASP A 366 -26.61 3.83 -4.14
N ARG A 367 -26.83 4.88 -3.35
CA ARG A 367 -28.13 5.16 -2.73
C ARG A 367 -29.25 5.31 -3.74
N SER A 368 -28.95 5.88 -4.91
CA SER A 368 -29.96 6.11 -5.94
C SER A 368 -30.41 4.79 -6.59
N SER A 369 -29.48 3.86 -6.83
CA SER A 369 -29.81 2.50 -7.25
C SER A 369 -30.57 1.73 -6.17
N MET A 370 -30.17 1.83 -4.90
CA MET A 370 -30.87 1.13 -3.81
C MET A 370 -32.31 1.57 -3.65
N SER A 371 -32.59 2.88 -3.84
CA SER A 371 -33.94 3.42 -3.82
C SER A 371 -34.80 2.84 -4.97
N ALA A 372 -34.21 2.70 -6.16
CA ALA A 372 -34.92 2.24 -7.36
C ALA A 372 -35.07 0.70 -7.45
N HIS A 373 -34.09 -0.07 -6.99
CA HIS A 373 -33.99 -1.51 -7.25
C HIS A 373 -33.84 -2.38 -5.98
N GLY A 374 -33.86 -1.75 -4.79
CA GLY A 374 -33.64 -2.42 -3.51
C GLY A 374 -32.16 -2.66 -3.21
N ALA A 375 -31.85 -2.97 -1.94
CA ALA A 375 -30.48 -3.23 -1.49
C ALA A 375 -29.97 -4.60 -1.96
N ARG A 376 -28.85 -4.61 -2.70
CA ARG A 376 -28.17 -5.82 -3.19
C ARG A 376 -26.68 -5.72 -2.86
N GLY A 377 -26.33 -6.25 -1.69
CA GLY A 377 -24.99 -6.11 -1.14
C GLY A 377 -24.08 -7.31 -1.32
N VAL A 378 -22.77 -7.05 -1.36
CA VAL A 378 -21.71 -8.06 -1.31
C VAL A 378 -20.60 -7.57 -0.37
N VAL A 379 -19.97 -8.51 0.33
CA VAL A 379 -18.82 -8.22 1.19
C VAL A 379 -17.58 -8.89 0.63
N LEU A 380 -16.52 -8.12 0.48
CA LEU A 380 -15.22 -8.54 -0.05
C LEU A 380 -14.20 -8.48 1.09
N ASP A 381 -13.60 -9.62 1.42
CA ASP A 381 -12.63 -9.74 2.51
C ASP A 381 -11.21 -9.79 1.90
N ALA A 382 -10.52 -8.64 1.90
CA ALA A 382 -9.19 -8.50 1.30
C ALA A 382 -8.10 -9.02 2.25
N ILE A 383 -7.95 -10.34 2.29
CA ILE A 383 -7.08 -11.05 3.24
C ILE A 383 -5.58 -10.77 3.07
N ASN A 384 -5.14 -10.35 1.87
CA ASN A 384 -3.72 -10.14 1.55
C ASN A 384 -3.21 -8.72 1.91
N THR A 385 -3.92 -8.03 2.81
CA THR A 385 -3.65 -6.64 3.23
C THR A 385 -3.38 -6.60 4.71
N LEU A 386 -2.52 -5.70 5.20
CA LEU A 386 -2.12 -5.63 6.62
C LEU A 386 -2.66 -4.39 7.32
N GLY A 387 -3.10 -4.54 8.56
CA GLY A 387 -3.74 -3.46 9.33
C GLY A 387 -2.76 -2.52 10.04
N GLN A 388 -1.54 -2.99 10.33
CA GLN A 388 -0.55 -2.27 11.15
C GLN A 388 0.65 -1.73 10.35
N SER A 389 0.66 -1.89 9.03
CA SER A 389 1.78 -1.53 8.18
C SER A 389 1.33 -0.71 6.97
N SER A 390 2.17 0.22 6.50
CA SER A 390 1.98 0.98 5.25
C SER A 390 2.27 0.13 4.00
N ILE A 391 2.17 -1.20 4.10
CA ILE A 391 2.47 -2.12 3.02
C ILE A 391 1.24 -2.25 2.13
N GLY A 392 1.43 -1.91 0.85
CA GLY A 392 0.41 -1.98 -0.17
C GLY A 392 -0.49 -0.75 -0.22
N ASP A 393 -0.69 -0.23 -1.42
CA ASP A 393 -1.68 0.82 -1.70
C ASP A 393 -3.09 0.22 -1.83
N ILE A 394 -3.54 -0.51 -0.80
CA ILE A 394 -4.90 -1.06 -0.81
C ILE A 394 -5.93 0.07 -0.93
N VAL A 395 -5.63 1.26 -0.37
CA VAL A 395 -6.48 2.45 -0.48
C VAL A 395 -6.57 2.92 -1.93
N GLY A 396 -5.48 2.94 -2.68
CA GLY A 396 -5.48 3.26 -4.11
C GLY A 396 -6.19 2.21 -4.94
N VAL A 397 -5.96 0.92 -4.71
CA VAL A 397 -6.72 -0.16 -5.37
C VAL A 397 -8.22 0.00 -5.10
N ILE A 398 -8.61 0.28 -3.85
CA ILE A 398 -10.00 0.53 -3.44
C ILE A 398 -10.58 1.81 -4.07
N ALA A 399 -9.80 2.88 -4.16
CA ALA A 399 -10.22 4.12 -4.82
C ALA A 399 -10.53 3.87 -6.30
N ARG A 400 -9.68 3.11 -6.99
CA ARG A 400 -9.88 2.72 -8.40
C ARG A 400 -11.08 1.80 -8.56
N PHE A 401 -11.25 0.82 -7.67
CA PHE A 401 -12.42 -0.06 -7.61
C PHE A 401 -13.74 0.74 -7.59
N SER A 402 -13.80 1.82 -6.82
CA SER A 402 -15.00 2.66 -6.69
C SER A 402 -15.44 3.32 -8.00
N GLY A 403 -14.50 3.59 -8.92
CA GLY A 403 -14.77 4.21 -10.22
C GLY A 403 -15.61 3.34 -11.15
N ALA A 404 -15.50 2.01 -11.04
CA ALA A 404 -16.26 1.08 -11.88
C ALA A 404 -17.57 0.61 -11.22
N LEU A 405 -17.80 0.91 -9.93
CA LEU A 405 -19.01 0.50 -9.23
C LEU A 405 -20.32 0.92 -9.93
N PRO A 406 -20.45 2.13 -10.50
CA PRO A 406 -21.66 2.51 -11.24
C PRO A 406 -21.99 1.58 -12.41
N MET A 407 -20.99 0.87 -12.97
CA MET A 407 -21.22 -0.10 -14.04
C MET A 407 -22.01 -1.30 -13.58
N PHE A 408 -21.94 -1.67 -12.29
CA PHE A 408 -22.61 -2.85 -11.72
C PHE A 408 -23.73 -2.48 -10.74
N SER A 409 -23.90 -1.20 -10.42
CA SER A 409 -24.99 -0.75 -9.55
C SER A 409 -26.31 -0.58 -10.29
N ARG A 410 -26.35 -0.63 -11.62
CA ARG A 410 -27.54 -0.41 -12.46
C ARG A 410 -27.95 -1.68 -13.22
N PRO A 411 -29.20 -1.77 -13.71
CA PRO A 411 -29.59 -2.81 -14.66
C PRO A 411 -28.67 -2.82 -15.89
N HIS A 412 -28.48 -3.99 -16.49
CA HIS A 412 -27.65 -4.14 -17.69
C HIS A 412 -28.52 -4.58 -18.86
N LYS A 413 -28.32 -3.95 -20.02
CA LYS A 413 -28.91 -4.42 -21.26
C LYS A 413 -27.92 -5.37 -21.93
N ILE A 414 -28.27 -6.65 -21.98
CA ILE A 414 -27.49 -7.68 -22.66
C ILE A 414 -28.05 -7.85 -24.07
N VAL A 415 -27.18 -7.66 -25.05
CA VAL A 415 -27.44 -7.96 -26.45
C VAL A 415 -26.83 -9.30 -26.77
N ARG A 416 -27.63 -10.24 -27.24
CA ARG A 416 -27.16 -11.52 -27.76
C ARG A 416 -27.09 -11.46 -29.27
N MET A 417 -25.90 -11.71 -29.82
CA MET A 417 -25.65 -11.73 -31.26
C MET A 417 -25.06 -13.08 -31.65
N THR A 418 -25.48 -13.62 -32.78
CA THR A 418 -24.80 -14.78 -33.36
C THR A 418 -23.55 -14.32 -34.08
N ILE A 419 -22.50 -15.13 -34.10
CA ILE A 419 -21.19 -14.77 -34.64
C ILE A 419 -20.63 -15.89 -35.51
N GLY A 420 -19.88 -15.51 -36.55
CA GLY A 420 -19.15 -16.45 -37.40
C GLY A 420 -17.91 -17.05 -36.70
N PRO A 421 -17.40 -18.21 -37.19
CA PRO A 421 -16.22 -18.86 -36.63
C PRO A 421 -14.95 -17.99 -36.57
N HIS A 422 -14.84 -16.98 -37.45
CA HIS A 422 -13.72 -16.04 -37.46
C HIS A 422 -13.63 -15.18 -36.19
N MET A 423 -14.71 -15.10 -35.41
CA MET A 423 -14.81 -14.28 -34.19
C MET A 423 -14.70 -15.08 -32.89
N TYR A 424 -14.75 -16.42 -32.93
CA TYR A 424 -14.87 -17.26 -31.72
C TYR A 424 -13.78 -17.01 -30.69
N GLU A 425 -12.54 -16.90 -31.16
CA GLU A 425 -11.37 -16.67 -30.31
C GLU A 425 -11.03 -15.19 -30.10
N GLN A 426 -11.67 -14.28 -30.84
CA GLN A 426 -11.47 -12.83 -30.73
C GLN A 426 -12.38 -12.20 -29.68
N LEU A 427 -13.64 -12.64 -29.63
CA LEU A 427 -14.68 -12.08 -28.75
C LEU A 427 -14.74 -12.79 -27.41
N VAL A 428 -13.63 -12.78 -26.67
CA VAL A 428 -13.62 -13.31 -25.29
C VAL A 428 -14.22 -12.30 -24.30
N PRO A 429 -14.69 -12.71 -23.11
CA PRO A 429 -15.14 -11.79 -22.07
C PRO A 429 -14.12 -10.67 -21.81
N GLY A 430 -14.61 -9.44 -21.68
CA GLY A 430 -13.78 -8.25 -21.52
C GLY A 430 -13.38 -7.54 -22.81
N THR A 431 -13.65 -8.14 -23.98
CA THR A 431 -13.42 -7.45 -25.25
C THR A 431 -14.34 -6.24 -25.36
N LEU A 432 -13.77 -5.05 -25.54
CA LEU A 432 -14.52 -3.84 -25.84
C LEU A 432 -14.83 -3.82 -27.33
N VAL A 433 -16.10 -3.59 -27.65
CA VAL A 433 -16.63 -3.66 -29.02
C VAL A 433 -17.49 -2.44 -29.34
N THR A 434 -17.62 -2.13 -30.62
CA THR A 434 -18.76 -1.33 -31.09
C THR A 434 -19.77 -2.23 -31.79
N ILE A 435 -21.06 -1.91 -31.69
CA ILE A 435 -22.14 -2.68 -32.30
C ILE A 435 -22.86 -1.81 -33.32
N THR A 436 -22.96 -2.33 -34.53
CA THR A 436 -23.84 -1.80 -35.58
C THR A 436 -24.85 -2.87 -35.98
N ASP A 437 -26.11 -2.64 -35.61
CA ASP A 437 -27.18 -3.60 -35.79
C ASP A 437 -28.50 -2.89 -36.07
N SER A 438 -29.21 -3.35 -37.09
CA SER A 438 -30.47 -2.75 -37.55
C SER A 438 -31.69 -3.06 -36.68
N HIS A 439 -31.64 -4.15 -35.89
CA HIS A 439 -32.78 -4.68 -35.15
C HIS A 439 -32.79 -4.24 -33.68
N ILE A 440 -31.62 -4.00 -33.10
CA ILE A 440 -31.49 -3.56 -31.70
C ILE A 440 -32.08 -2.15 -31.56
N ARG A 441 -32.89 -1.92 -30.51
CA ARG A 441 -33.38 -0.57 -30.22
C ARG A 441 -32.26 0.28 -29.62
N ASN A 442 -32.07 1.45 -30.19
CA ASN A 442 -31.22 2.50 -29.64
C ASN A 442 -31.72 2.86 -28.23
N PRO A 443 -30.89 2.71 -27.19
CA PRO A 443 -31.29 3.00 -25.82
C PRO A 443 -31.62 4.46 -25.54
N GLU A 444 -30.98 5.41 -26.24
CA GLU A 444 -31.21 6.85 -26.09
C GLU A 444 -32.48 7.32 -26.79
N THR A 445 -32.72 6.86 -28.03
CA THR A 445 -33.83 7.36 -28.86
C THR A 445 -35.04 6.45 -28.90
N GLY A 446 -34.91 5.19 -28.47
CA GLY A 446 -35.94 4.16 -28.57
C GLY A 446 -36.23 3.64 -29.99
N LEU A 447 -35.59 4.22 -31.01
CA LEU A 447 -35.74 3.83 -32.42
C LEU A 447 -35.02 2.50 -32.71
N HIS A 448 -35.45 1.78 -33.74
CA HIS A 448 -34.74 0.59 -34.22
C HIS A 448 -33.46 1.01 -34.96
N GLY A 449 -32.37 0.31 -34.67
CA GLY A 449 -31.05 0.51 -35.26
C GLY A 449 -30.09 1.19 -34.30
N ILE A 450 -28.91 0.58 -34.12
CA ILE A 450 -27.74 1.18 -33.48
C ILE A 450 -26.56 1.17 -34.44
N THR A 451 -25.66 2.14 -34.32
CA THR A 451 -24.46 2.25 -35.17
C THR A 451 -23.30 2.68 -34.31
N GLY A 452 -22.21 1.90 -34.32
CA GLY A 452 -21.01 2.15 -33.52
C GLY A 452 -21.28 2.22 -32.02
N TRP A 453 -22.29 1.52 -31.51
CA TRP A 453 -22.67 1.62 -30.09
C TRP A 453 -21.69 0.85 -29.21
N PRO A 454 -21.06 1.48 -28.20
CA PRO A 454 -20.06 0.82 -27.39
C PRO A 454 -20.66 -0.27 -26.49
N GLY A 455 -19.97 -1.39 -26.38
CA GLY A 455 -20.33 -2.50 -25.51
C GLY A 455 -19.10 -3.28 -25.05
N ILE A 456 -19.32 -4.19 -24.09
CA ILE A 456 -18.30 -5.10 -23.57
C ILE A 456 -18.84 -6.53 -23.64
N VAL A 457 -18.02 -7.45 -24.15
CA VAL A 457 -18.38 -8.87 -24.19
C VAL A 457 -18.38 -9.43 -22.77
N VAL A 458 -19.48 -10.08 -22.37
CA VAL A 458 -19.64 -10.68 -21.04
C VAL A 458 -19.68 -12.21 -21.07
N ALA A 459 -20.08 -12.78 -22.20
CA ALA A 459 -20.01 -14.21 -22.43
C ALA A 459 -19.80 -14.51 -23.92
N ASN A 460 -19.12 -15.62 -24.17
CA ASN A 460 -18.93 -16.19 -25.49
C ASN A 460 -19.30 -17.68 -25.41
N HIS A 461 -20.19 -18.10 -26.30
CA HIS A 461 -20.70 -19.45 -26.39
C HIS A 461 -20.45 -19.94 -27.81
N HIS A 462 -19.49 -20.85 -28.00
CA HIS A 462 -19.27 -21.42 -29.32
C HIS A 462 -18.97 -22.92 -29.28
N GLY A 463 -19.34 -23.60 -30.35
CA GLY A 463 -18.93 -24.95 -30.69
C GLY A 463 -18.26 -24.92 -32.05
N TRP A 464 -17.09 -25.56 -32.16
CA TRP A 464 -16.35 -25.68 -33.42
C TRP A 464 -17.03 -26.59 -34.46
N GLY A 465 -18.14 -27.24 -34.07
CA GLY A 465 -18.78 -28.29 -34.85
C GLY A 465 -17.89 -29.54 -34.93
N GLY A 466 -18.35 -30.54 -35.67
CA GLY A 466 -17.59 -31.75 -35.96
C GLY A 466 -18.42 -33.02 -35.96
N PRO A 467 -17.76 -34.17 -36.22
CA PRO A 467 -18.44 -35.46 -36.24
C PRO A 467 -18.85 -35.89 -34.83
N VAL A 468 -20.14 -36.05 -34.61
CA VAL A 468 -20.76 -36.51 -33.36
C VAL A 468 -21.29 -37.94 -33.58
N PRO A 469 -21.19 -38.84 -32.58
CA PRO A 469 -21.79 -40.16 -32.68
C PRO A 469 -23.31 -40.04 -32.80
N GLY A 470 -23.85 -40.33 -33.99
CA GLY A 470 -25.28 -40.35 -34.19
C GLY A 470 -25.94 -41.52 -33.44
N ILE A 471 -27.21 -41.35 -33.10
CA ILE A 471 -28.03 -42.36 -32.39
C ILE A 471 -28.05 -43.71 -33.13
N ASP A 472 -27.85 -43.71 -34.46
CA ASP A 472 -27.82 -44.91 -35.31
C ASP A 472 -26.40 -45.45 -35.59
N GLY A 473 -25.37 -44.95 -34.89
CA GLY A 473 -23.96 -45.33 -35.11
C GLY A 473 -23.34 -44.77 -36.39
N ARG A 474 -24.06 -43.95 -37.15
CA ARG A 474 -23.54 -43.15 -38.27
C ARG A 474 -23.10 -41.78 -37.74
N PRO A 475 -21.90 -41.28 -38.09
CA PRO A 475 -21.48 -39.95 -37.66
C PRO A 475 -22.41 -38.89 -38.24
N SER A 476 -23.02 -38.07 -37.38
CA SER A 476 -23.66 -36.81 -37.78
C SER A 476 -22.62 -35.70 -37.71
N ILE A 477 -22.72 -34.69 -38.56
CA ILE A 477 -21.86 -33.51 -38.47
C ILE A 477 -22.68 -32.44 -37.74
N ASP A 478 -22.22 -32.03 -36.56
CA ASP A 478 -22.72 -30.82 -35.91
C ASP A 478 -22.06 -29.62 -36.56
N ASP A 479 -22.86 -28.62 -36.91
CA ASP A 479 -22.38 -27.39 -37.49
C ASP A 479 -21.68 -26.51 -36.44
N ALA A 480 -20.73 -25.69 -36.90
CA ALA A 480 -20.16 -24.66 -36.04
C ALA A 480 -21.25 -23.66 -35.67
N SER A 481 -21.34 -23.34 -34.38
CA SER A 481 -22.31 -22.37 -33.85
C SER A 481 -21.63 -21.45 -32.86
N GLY A 482 -22.02 -20.19 -32.86
CA GLY A 482 -21.41 -19.18 -32.00
C GLY A 482 -22.38 -18.06 -31.68
N GLU A 483 -22.43 -17.71 -30.40
CA GLU A 483 -23.18 -16.60 -29.85
C GLU A 483 -22.28 -15.81 -28.89
N VAL A 484 -22.47 -14.51 -28.88
CA VAL A 484 -21.81 -13.59 -27.94
C VAL A 484 -22.87 -12.78 -27.21
N ASP A 485 -22.68 -12.65 -25.89
CA ASP A 485 -23.46 -11.74 -25.06
C ASP A 485 -22.63 -10.47 -24.87
N VAL A 486 -23.15 -9.34 -25.34
CA VAL A 486 -22.54 -8.02 -25.22
C VAL A 486 -23.38 -7.18 -24.28
N MET A 487 -22.77 -6.72 -23.20
CA MET A 487 -23.37 -5.75 -22.31
C MET A 487 -23.24 -4.36 -22.93
N ILE A 488 -24.37 -3.71 -23.15
CA ILE A 488 -24.45 -2.30 -23.53
C ILE A 488 -25.09 -1.51 -22.39
N PHE A 489 -24.71 -0.24 -22.29
CA PHE A 489 -25.33 0.67 -21.35
C PHE A 489 -26.48 1.41 -22.02
N ASP A 490 -27.50 1.75 -21.24
CA ASP A 490 -28.67 2.49 -21.73
C ASP A 490 -28.35 3.92 -22.15
N ARG A 491 -27.14 4.38 -21.85
CA ARG A 491 -26.59 5.68 -22.22
C ARG A 491 -25.13 5.47 -22.55
N ILE A 492 -24.54 6.35 -23.35
CA ILE A 492 -23.07 6.45 -23.38
C ILE A 492 -22.64 7.08 -22.04
N THR A 493 -22.46 6.24 -21.04
CA THR A 493 -22.27 6.61 -19.62
C THR A 493 -20.87 7.15 -19.32
N ALA A 494 -20.05 7.37 -20.34
CA ALA A 494 -18.62 7.52 -20.18
C ALA A 494 -17.95 8.09 -21.43
N ALA A 495 -17.15 9.15 -21.27
CA ALA A 495 -16.21 9.63 -22.29
C ALA A 495 -14.89 10.09 -21.67
N PRO A 496 -13.72 9.77 -22.29
CA PRO A 496 -12.42 10.18 -21.76
C PRO A 496 -12.39 11.69 -21.48
N TYR A 497 -11.53 12.11 -20.56
CA TYR A 497 -11.25 13.53 -20.35
C TYR A 497 -10.92 14.20 -21.69
N GLY A 498 -11.33 15.46 -21.82
CA GLY A 498 -10.83 16.31 -22.89
C GLY A 498 -9.31 16.39 -22.84
N TYR A 499 -8.69 16.24 -24.01
CA TYR A 499 -7.25 16.37 -24.15
C TYR A 499 -6.82 17.81 -23.87
N ALA A 500 -5.60 17.98 -23.34
CA ALA A 500 -5.04 19.29 -23.02
C ALA A 500 -3.54 19.28 -23.32
N ALA A 501 -3.02 20.41 -23.80
CA ALA A 501 -1.59 20.64 -23.94
C ALA A 501 -1.23 22.02 -23.35
N GLN A 502 -0.10 22.10 -22.63
CA GLN A 502 0.38 23.38 -22.09
C GLN A 502 1.40 23.97 -23.05
N VAL A 503 1.21 25.23 -23.42
CA VAL A 503 2.18 25.96 -24.23
C VAL A 503 3.50 26.08 -23.45
N ASP A 504 4.62 25.82 -24.13
CA ASP A 504 5.95 25.88 -23.54
C ASP A 504 6.35 27.34 -23.31
N ASP A 505 6.16 27.81 -22.07
CA ASP A 505 6.52 29.17 -21.69
C ASP A 505 8.04 29.44 -21.63
N THR A 506 8.86 28.40 -21.80
CA THR A 506 10.33 28.52 -21.89
C THR A 506 10.84 28.59 -23.34
N ALA A 507 9.99 28.28 -24.32
CA ALA A 507 10.31 28.43 -25.73
C ALA A 507 10.32 29.92 -26.16
N PRO A 508 10.97 30.25 -27.30
CA PRO A 508 10.91 31.60 -27.86
C PRO A 508 9.48 32.12 -27.97
N ASN A 509 9.28 33.41 -27.69
CA ASN A 509 7.96 34.07 -27.67
C ASN A 509 6.92 33.38 -26.77
N SER A 510 7.40 32.71 -25.72
CA SER A 510 6.57 31.92 -24.80
C SER A 510 5.77 30.83 -25.50
N GLY A 511 6.36 30.25 -26.56
CA GLY A 511 5.82 29.11 -27.28
C GLY A 511 4.91 29.44 -28.46
N TYR A 512 4.75 30.70 -28.86
CA TYR A 512 3.95 31.07 -30.04
C TYR A 512 4.78 31.77 -31.13
N ASP A 513 4.81 31.18 -32.33
CA ASP A 513 5.35 31.81 -33.53
C ASP A 513 4.21 32.35 -34.41
N ALA A 514 4.10 33.67 -34.50
CA ALA A 514 3.08 34.32 -35.32
C ALA A 514 3.32 34.21 -36.84
N GLY A 515 4.57 33.96 -37.27
CA GLY A 515 4.93 33.83 -38.69
C GLY A 515 4.50 32.49 -39.28
N THR A 516 4.61 31.41 -38.49
CA THR A 516 4.16 30.06 -38.88
C THR A 516 2.83 29.68 -38.25
N VAL A 517 2.27 30.54 -37.38
CA VAL A 517 1.03 30.30 -36.62
C VAL A 517 1.11 29.03 -35.77
N THR A 518 2.28 28.78 -35.16
CA THR A 518 2.60 27.53 -34.46
C THR A 518 2.66 27.76 -32.96
N LEU A 519 2.03 26.85 -32.21
CA LEU A 519 2.19 26.73 -30.76
C LEU A 519 3.10 25.55 -30.47
N LYS A 520 4.22 25.82 -29.78
CA LYS A 520 5.08 24.81 -29.19
C LYS A 520 4.60 24.50 -27.78
N THR A 521 4.38 23.22 -27.48
CA THR A 521 3.89 22.74 -26.19
C THR A 521 4.97 21.96 -25.45
N TYR A 522 4.78 21.79 -24.16
CA TYR A 522 5.49 20.74 -23.42
C TYR A 522 5.07 19.35 -23.91
N ASP A 523 5.98 18.38 -23.80
CA ASP A 523 5.78 17.01 -24.28
C ASP A 523 4.77 16.22 -23.41
N HIS A 524 4.97 16.23 -22.09
CA HIS A 524 4.23 15.40 -21.14
C HIS A 524 3.81 16.19 -19.90
N GLN A 525 3.07 17.28 -20.10
CA GLN A 525 2.55 18.07 -19.00
C GLN A 525 1.24 17.50 -18.43
N TYR A 526 0.43 16.82 -19.23
CA TYR A 526 -0.82 16.17 -18.79
C TYR A 526 -0.84 14.66 -19.06
N SER A 527 0.07 14.14 -19.89
CA SER A 527 0.35 12.72 -20.09
C SER A 527 1.52 12.22 -19.23
N THR A 528 1.68 10.89 -19.14
CA THR A 528 2.85 10.26 -18.53
C THR A 528 4.02 10.26 -19.51
N ALA A 529 5.27 10.21 -19.01
CA ALA A 529 6.47 10.26 -19.85
C ALA A 529 6.64 9.07 -20.83
N SER A 530 5.95 7.95 -20.57
CA SER A 530 5.88 6.80 -21.47
C SER A 530 4.67 6.83 -22.41
N GLY A 531 3.74 7.77 -22.20
CA GLY A 531 2.54 7.95 -23.02
C GLY A 531 2.81 8.71 -24.31
N ALA A 532 1.75 8.91 -25.08
CA ALA A 532 1.79 9.81 -26.24
C ALA A 532 2.01 11.27 -25.78
N LEU A 533 2.61 12.09 -26.65
CA LEU A 533 2.81 13.52 -26.38
C LEU A 533 1.47 14.23 -26.25
N ASP A 534 1.35 15.21 -25.35
CA ASP A 534 0.10 15.94 -25.10
C ASP A 534 -0.49 16.55 -26.40
N ALA A 535 0.36 17.12 -27.25
CA ALA A 535 -0.04 17.71 -28.51
C ALA A 535 -0.58 16.68 -29.51
N SER A 536 -0.10 15.43 -29.47
CA SER A 536 -0.47 14.39 -30.43
C SER A 536 -1.93 13.90 -30.30
N HIS A 537 -2.61 14.28 -29.21
CA HIS A 537 -4.04 14.02 -29.04
C HIS A 537 -4.94 14.97 -29.84
N PHE A 538 -4.39 16.07 -30.36
CA PHE A 538 -5.09 16.96 -31.27
C PHE A 538 -4.92 16.48 -32.72
N ALA A 539 -5.94 16.72 -33.54
CA ALA A 539 -5.93 16.38 -34.97
C ALA A 539 -6.18 17.60 -35.86
N THR A 540 -5.85 17.48 -37.15
CA THR A 540 -6.29 18.47 -38.16
C THR A 540 -7.81 18.61 -38.12
N ASP A 541 -8.29 19.85 -38.30
CA ASP A 541 -9.68 20.29 -38.23
C ASP A 541 -10.31 20.32 -36.83
N ASP A 542 -9.57 19.95 -35.78
CA ASP A 542 -10.03 20.14 -34.39
C ASP A 542 -10.24 21.62 -34.09
N VAL A 543 -11.38 21.94 -33.48
CA VAL A 543 -11.66 23.28 -32.95
C VAL A 543 -11.21 23.32 -31.50
N VAL A 544 -10.30 24.25 -31.21
CA VAL A 544 -9.61 24.37 -29.93
C VAL A 544 -9.82 25.74 -29.32
N ARG A 545 -9.71 25.78 -28.00
CA ARG A 545 -9.64 26.98 -27.19
C ARG A 545 -8.27 27.09 -26.57
N ILE A 546 -7.61 28.22 -26.77
CA ILE A 546 -6.36 28.58 -26.10
C ILE A 546 -6.73 29.53 -24.98
N LEU A 547 -6.41 29.19 -23.73
CA LEU A 547 -6.80 29.95 -22.54
C LEU A 547 -5.62 30.27 -21.62
N GLU A 548 -5.68 31.44 -20.99
CA GLU A 548 -4.74 31.88 -19.96
C GLU A 548 -4.83 30.99 -18.71
N ILE A 549 -3.67 30.62 -18.17
CA ILE A 549 -3.52 29.87 -16.93
C ILE A 549 -3.30 30.86 -15.77
N ASP A 550 -4.01 30.64 -14.67
CA ASP A 550 -3.92 31.46 -13.45
C ASP A 550 -4.20 32.96 -13.69
N PRO A 551 -5.34 33.31 -14.31
CA PRO A 551 -5.66 34.70 -14.60
C PRO A 551 -5.83 35.49 -13.29
N PRO A 552 -5.35 36.74 -13.22
CA PRO A 552 -5.53 37.59 -12.05
C PRO A 552 -7.01 37.86 -11.76
N ASP A 553 -7.82 38.00 -12.81
CA ASP A 553 -9.28 38.09 -12.79
C ASP A 553 -9.88 36.90 -13.59
N PRO A 554 -10.62 35.99 -12.94
CA PRO A 554 -11.27 34.85 -13.59
C PRO A 554 -12.13 35.20 -14.81
N THR A 555 -12.74 36.38 -14.81
CA THR A 555 -13.70 36.84 -15.85
C THR A 555 -13.02 37.53 -17.03
N ALA A 556 -11.73 37.86 -16.91
CA ALA A 556 -10.97 38.62 -17.90
C ALA A 556 -9.74 37.85 -18.42
N ALA A 557 -9.79 36.52 -18.38
CA ALA A 557 -8.75 35.66 -18.92
C ALA A 557 -8.61 35.84 -20.43
N LEU A 558 -7.38 35.92 -20.95
CA LEU A 558 -7.16 35.91 -22.40
C LEU A 558 -7.54 34.55 -22.98
N THR A 559 -8.30 34.58 -24.08
CA THR A 559 -8.78 33.36 -24.73
C THR A 559 -8.91 33.55 -26.24
N TRP A 560 -8.72 32.46 -26.99
CA TRP A 560 -8.95 32.39 -28.43
C TRP A 560 -9.58 31.06 -28.82
N THR A 561 -10.53 31.09 -29.76
CA THR A 561 -11.03 29.88 -30.44
C THR A 561 -10.38 29.78 -31.82
N ARG A 562 -9.77 28.64 -32.14
CA ARG A 562 -9.01 28.40 -33.37
C ARG A 562 -9.25 26.99 -33.89
N THR A 563 -8.89 26.76 -35.16
CA THR A 563 -8.88 25.41 -35.76
C THR A 563 -7.45 24.96 -35.94
N VAL A 564 -7.18 23.69 -35.67
CA VAL A 564 -5.88 23.05 -35.88
C VAL A 564 -5.70 22.75 -37.36
N ALA A 565 -4.64 23.26 -37.96
CA ALA A 565 -4.26 22.98 -39.35
C ALA A 565 -3.43 21.68 -39.43
N SER A 566 -2.49 21.48 -38.51
CA SER A 566 -1.67 20.26 -38.43
C SER A 566 -1.02 20.12 -37.07
N VAL A 567 -0.60 18.90 -36.75
CA VAL A 567 0.14 18.56 -35.54
C VAL A 567 1.38 17.76 -35.92
N ALA A 568 2.52 18.11 -35.34
CA ALA A 568 3.76 17.37 -35.50
C ALA A 568 4.57 17.40 -34.21
N SER A 569 4.87 16.23 -33.63
CA SER A 569 5.53 16.12 -32.33
C SER A 569 4.81 16.96 -31.26
N SER A 570 5.43 18.04 -30.79
CA SER A 570 4.96 18.93 -29.72
C SER A 570 4.52 20.29 -30.27
N GLU A 571 4.27 20.37 -31.58
CA GLU A 571 3.88 21.58 -32.28
C GLU A 571 2.46 21.43 -32.84
N ILE A 572 1.64 22.45 -32.56
CA ILE A 572 0.27 22.58 -33.08
C ILE A 572 0.22 23.82 -33.96
N VAL A 573 -0.03 23.64 -35.25
CA VAL A 573 -0.19 24.73 -36.21
C VAL A 573 -1.66 25.11 -36.29
N LEU A 574 -1.98 26.39 -36.15
CA LEU A 574 -3.35 26.90 -36.20
C LEU A 574 -3.67 27.49 -37.58
N THR A 575 -4.95 27.54 -37.93
CA THR A 575 -5.42 28.15 -39.19
C THR A 575 -5.37 29.67 -39.20
N SER A 576 -5.23 30.32 -38.04
CA SER A 576 -5.24 31.80 -37.94
C SER A 576 -4.49 32.33 -36.72
N THR A 577 -3.93 33.53 -36.85
CA THR A 577 -3.08 34.17 -35.83
C THR A 577 -3.82 34.55 -34.54
N LEU A 578 -3.11 34.55 -33.41
CA LEU A 578 -3.58 35.01 -32.10
C LEU A 578 -3.42 36.53 -31.93
N SER A 579 -4.18 37.31 -32.70
CA SER A 579 -4.02 38.77 -32.80
C SER A 579 -5.09 39.61 -32.11
N SER A 580 -6.25 39.01 -31.77
CA SER A 580 -7.32 39.70 -31.02
C SER A 580 -7.98 38.74 -30.03
N PRO A 581 -7.73 38.87 -28.72
CA PRO A 581 -6.74 39.78 -28.12
C PRO A 581 -5.31 39.46 -28.57
N ALA A 582 -4.36 40.39 -28.43
CA ALA A 582 -2.98 40.13 -28.83
C ALA A 582 -2.31 39.11 -27.89
N TRP A 583 -1.43 38.26 -28.43
CA TRP A 583 -0.60 37.35 -27.63
C TRP A 583 0.27 38.12 -26.63
N ASP A 584 0.33 37.62 -25.39
CA ASP A 584 1.12 38.23 -24.31
C ASP A 584 2.16 37.22 -23.80
N THR A 585 3.44 37.49 -24.10
CA THR A 585 4.55 36.62 -23.71
C THR A 585 4.80 36.56 -22.21
N ALA A 586 4.22 37.47 -21.40
CA ALA A 586 4.35 37.44 -19.95
C ALA A 586 3.41 36.42 -19.28
N LYS A 587 2.47 35.83 -20.04
CA LYS A 587 1.43 34.93 -19.54
C LYS A 587 1.68 33.48 -19.96
N LYS A 588 0.95 32.57 -19.32
CA LYS A 588 1.01 31.13 -19.60
C LYS A 588 -0.32 30.66 -20.16
N TYR A 589 -0.27 29.69 -21.07
CA TYR A 589 -1.44 29.27 -21.82
C TYR A 589 -1.58 27.76 -21.92
N ARG A 590 -2.82 27.34 -22.14
CA ARG A 590 -3.25 25.95 -22.31
C ARG A 590 -4.15 25.87 -23.54
N ILE A 591 -4.01 24.78 -24.30
CA ILE A 591 -4.89 24.41 -25.41
C ILE A 591 -5.80 23.28 -24.93
N VAL A 592 -7.10 23.40 -25.18
CA VAL A 592 -8.15 22.39 -24.92
C VAL A 592 -9.15 22.38 -26.09
N PRO A 593 -9.99 21.36 -26.25
CA PRO A 593 -11.13 21.44 -27.17
C PRO A 593 -12.05 22.62 -26.81
N ALA A 594 -12.63 23.26 -27.84
CA ALA A 594 -13.61 24.33 -27.65
C ALA A 594 -14.93 23.81 -27.05
N GLU A 595 -15.96 24.66 -26.98
CA GLU A 595 -17.29 24.26 -26.50
C GLU A 595 -17.99 23.26 -27.43
N TYR A 596 -18.81 22.39 -26.85
CA TYR A 596 -19.53 21.29 -27.49
C TYR A 596 -20.23 21.67 -28.81
N GLY A 597 -20.89 22.84 -28.83
CA GLY A 597 -21.59 23.34 -30.01
C GLY A 597 -20.68 23.70 -31.19
N SER A 598 -19.39 23.98 -30.94
CA SER A 598 -18.42 24.43 -31.94
C SER A 598 -17.45 23.35 -32.41
N VAL A 599 -17.19 22.34 -31.58
CA VAL A 599 -16.21 21.28 -31.87
C VAL A 599 -16.70 20.31 -32.94
N ALA A 600 -15.75 19.68 -33.63
CA ALA A 600 -16.03 18.65 -34.63
C ALA A 600 -16.65 17.40 -34.00
N ALA A 601 -17.37 16.60 -34.80
CA ALA A 601 -18.03 15.38 -34.32
C ALA A 601 -17.03 14.36 -33.74
N SER A 602 -15.81 14.32 -34.27
CA SER A 602 -14.69 13.51 -33.76
C SER A 602 -14.29 13.90 -32.33
N GLN A 603 -14.44 15.17 -31.94
CA GLN A 603 -14.07 15.66 -30.62
C GLN A 603 -15.18 15.43 -29.58
N ARG A 604 -16.43 15.27 -30.01
CA ARG A 604 -17.60 15.02 -29.13
C ARG A 604 -17.60 13.64 -28.47
N VAL A 605 -16.53 12.87 -28.68
CA VAL A 605 -16.27 11.59 -28.02
C VAL A 605 -15.59 11.77 -26.65
N THR A 606 -15.16 12.99 -26.27
CA THR A 606 -14.61 13.32 -24.95
C THR A 606 -15.67 13.92 -24.02
N ALA A 607 -15.36 14.07 -22.73
CA ALA A 607 -16.30 14.60 -21.73
C ALA A 607 -16.53 16.12 -21.84
N PHE A 608 -17.79 16.52 -21.72
CA PHE A 608 -18.25 17.91 -21.65
C PHE A 608 -19.20 18.09 -20.47
N GLN A 609 -19.22 19.30 -19.91
CA GLN A 609 -20.07 19.69 -18.78
C GLN A 609 -21.50 19.96 -19.27
N ALA A 610 -22.48 19.50 -18.49
CA ALA A 610 -23.89 19.82 -18.69
C ALA A 610 -24.29 21.08 -17.90
N ASP A 611 -25.39 21.68 -18.31
CA ASP A 611 -26.05 22.75 -17.56
C ASP A 611 -26.64 22.24 -16.22
N ASP A 612 -27.02 23.18 -15.34
CA ASP A 612 -27.71 22.91 -14.08
C ASP A 612 -29.25 22.98 -14.16
N GLY A 613 -29.80 23.42 -15.29
CA GLY A 613 -31.23 23.64 -15.52
C GLY A 613 -31.98 22.40 -16.00
N ASP A 614 -31.51 21.78 -17.08
CA ASP A 614 -32.09 20.59 -17.70
C ASP A 614 -31.17 19.35 -17.60
N GLY A 615 -29.90 19.54 -17.26
CA GLY A 615 -28.91 18.49 -17.12
C GLY A 615 -28.45 17.91 -18.45
N PHE A 616 -28.58 18.65 -19.55
CA PHE A 616 -28.02 18.34 -20.86
C PHE A 616 -26.80 19.23 -21.16
N ILE A 617 -25.96 18.73 -22.07
CA ILE A 617 -24.89 19.49 -22.71
C ILE A 617 -25.52 20.27 -23.86
N VAL A 618 -25.59 21.60 -23.74
CA VAL A 618 -26.10 22.53 -24.76
C VAL A 618 -27.47 22.07 -25.29
N ASP A 619 -28.39 21.65 -24.41
CA ASP A 619 -29.73 21.13 -24.72
C ASP A 619 -29.77 19.98 -25.76
N THR A 620 -28.64 19.38 -26.10
CA THR A 620 -28.50 18.51 -27.29
C THR A 620 -28.08 17.10 -26.96
N ARG A 621 -27.38 16.91 -25.84
CA ARG A 621 -26.81 15.62 -25.47
C ARG A 621 -26.83 15.41 -23.97
N GLN A 622 -27.12 14.19 -23.54
CA GLN A 622 -26.98 13.80 -22.15
C GLN A 622 -25.50 13.79 -21.72
N PRO A 623 -25.15 14.27 -20.51
CA PRO A 623 -23.78 14.28 -20.02
C PRO A 623 -23.21 12.87 -19.88
N PHE A 624 -21.90 12.78 -20.03
CA PHE A 624 -21.17 11.56 -19.75
C PHE A 624 -21.07 11.33 -18.23
N GLY A 625 -21.19 10.07 -17.82
CA GLY A 625 -20.89 9.64 -16.44
C GLY A 625 -19.40 9.34 -16.24
N MET A 626 -19.06 8.88 -15.03
CA MET A 626 -17.69 8.56 -14.65
C MET A 626 -17.15 7.31 -15.36
N ILE A 627 -15.85 7.34 -15.70
CA ILE A 627 -15.13 6.24 -16.35
C ILE A 627 -14.17 5.54 -15.40
N SER A 628 -14.08 4.22 -15.56
CA SER A 628 -12.87 3.44 -15.28
C SER A 628 -12.12 3.19 -16.60
N SER A 629 -10.89 3.67 -16.76
CA SER A 629 -10.17 3.55 -18.04
C SER A 629 -10.01 2.08 -18.42
N GLY A 630 -10.43 1.73 -19.64
CA GLY A 630 -10.61 0.34 -20.06
C GLY A 630 -9.36 -0.47 -20.37
N VAL A 631 -8.19 -0.04 -19.90
CA VAL A 631 -6.90 -0.72 -20.12
C VAL A 631 -6.02 -0.60 -18.88
N GLY A 632 -6.61 -0.83 -17.71
CA GLY A 632 -5.97 -0.50 -16.43
C GLY A 632 -5.80 1.01 -16.27
N GLN A 633 -6.10 1.53 -15.09
CA GLN A 633 -5.53 2.77 -14.62
C GLN A 633 -4.05 2.53 -14.32
N SER A 634 -3.22 2.38 -15.36
CA SER A 634 -1.79 2.65 -15.23
C SER A 634 -1.61 4.14 -15.02
N SER A 635 -1.78 4.55 -13.76
CA SER A 635 -1.28 5.82 -13.28
C SER A 635 -0.29 5.51 -12.17
N THR A 636 0.98 5.40 -12.56
CA THR A 636 2.04 5.91 -11.68
C THR A 636 1.69 7.37 -11.39
N PHE A 637 1.01 7.60 -10.27
CA PHE A 637 0.74 8.95 -9.79
C PHE A 637 2.06 9.53 -9.30
N THR A 638 2.49 10.62 -9.93
CA THR A 638 3.61 11.39 -9.38
C THR A 638 3.05 12.24 -8.24
N LEU A 639 3.58 12.02 -7.04
CA LEU A 639 3.26 12.85 -5.88
C LEU A 639 3.42 14.34 -6.25
N SER A 640 2.41 15.15 -5.93
CA SER A 640 2.51 16.60 -6.12
C SER A 640 3.65 17.14 -5.28
N ALA A 641 4.58 17.87 -5.92
CA ALA A 641 5.67 18.51 -5.20
C ALA A 641 5.10 19.60 -4.29
N ALA A 642 5.61 19.72 -3.05
CA ALA A 642 5.16 20.77 -2.13
C ALA A 642 5.26 22.18 -2.72
N THR A 643 6.19 22.41 -3.65
CA THR A 643 6.37 23.70 -4.32
C THR A 643 5.30 24.02 -5.37
N GLU A 644 4.40 23.09 -5.70
CA GLU A 644 3.30 23.35 -6.62
C GLU A 644 2.34 24.39 -6.03
N ARG A 645 2.17 25.50 -6.76
CA ARG A 645 1.28 26.59 -6.36
C ARG A 645 -0.15 26.29 -6.81
N CYS A 646 -1.11 26.76 -6.02
CA CYS A 646 -2.50 26.83 -6.45
C CYS A 646 -2.63 27.72 -7.69
N ARG A 647 -3.61 27.41 -8.55
CA ARG A 647 -3.96 28.22 -9.73
C ARG A 647 -5.41 28.66 -9.63
N ARG A 648 -5.70 29.89 -10.05
CA ARG A 648 -7.06 30.39 -10.19
C ARG A 648 -7.67 29.88 -11.49
N TYR A 649 -8.99 29.62 -11.44
CA TYR A 649 -9.76 29.24 -12.61
C TYR A 649 -10.16 30.44 -13.45
N SER A 650 -10.18 30.25 -14.77
CA SER A 650 -10.94 31.12 -15.68
C SER A 650 -12.42 30.70 -15.69
N THR A 651 -13.33 31.66 -15.90
CA THR A 651 -14.74 31.37 -16.16
C THR A 651 -14.97 30.57 -17.45
N HIS A 652 -13.99 30.49 -18.35
CA HIS A 652 -14.08 29.69 -19.58
C HIS A 652 -13.86 28.18 -19.36
N GLN A 653 -13.52 27.77 -18.15
CA GLN A 653 -13.25 26.36 -17.79
C GLN A 653 -14.44 25.68 -17.09
N VAL A 654 -15.50 26.44 -16.80
CA VAL A 654 -16.71 25.94 -16.15
C VAL A 654 -17.93 26.50 -16.87
N GLY A 655 -18.91 25.66 -17.16
CA GLY A 655 -20.17 26.07 -17.79
C GLY A 655 -20.69 25.04 -18.77
N ASP A 656 -21.92 25.23 -19.21
CA ASP A 656 -22.58 24.34 -20.16
C ASP A 656 -21.78 24.22 -21.47
N GLY A 657 -21.59 22.99 -21.94
CA GLY A 657 -20.84 22.69 -23.15
C GLY A 657 -19.34 22.87 -23.04
N VAL A 658 -18.78 23.21 -21.87
CA VAL A 658 -17.34 23.32 -21.68
C VAL A 658 -16.71 21.93 -21.53
N THR A 659 -15.58 21.71 -22.20
CA THR A 659 -14.83 20.46 -22.09
C THR A 659 -14.38 20.20 -20.65
N PHE A 660 -14.51 18.96 -20.19
CA PHE A 660 -13.92 18.52 -18.93
C PHE A 660 -12.49 18.01 -19.19
N ASP A 661 -11.50 18.92 -19.14
CA ASP A 661 -10.13 18.66 -19.59
C ASP A 661 -9.16 18.25 -18.46
N ALA A 662 -8.11 17.49 -18.84
CA ALA A 662 -7.08 17.03 -17.90
C ALA A 662 -6.33 18.19 -17.21
N GLY A 663 -6.25 19.33 -17.86
CA GLY A 663 -5.59 20.50 -17.31
C GLY A 663 -6.38 21.17 -16.19
N ALA A 664 -7.69 21.39 -16.40
CA ALA A 664 -8.58 21.93 -15.37
C ALA A 664 -8.63 21.00 -14.16
N ALA A 665 -8.66 19.68 -14.37
CA ALA A 665 -8.60 18.68 -13.31
C ALA A 665 -7.27 18.74 -12.52
N ARG A 666 -6.12 18.88 -13.21
CA ARG A 666 -4.81 19.05 -12.56
C ARG A 666 -4.77 20.31 -11.70
N ASP A 667 -5.36 21.41 -12.18
CA ASP A 667 -5.45 22.64 -11.40
C ASP A 667 -6.35 22.46 -10.16
N THR A 668 -7.39 21.61 -10.23
CA THR A 668 -8.27 21.29 -9.08
C THR A 668 -7.48 20.53 -8.04
N ALA A 669 -6.74 19.51 -8.49
CA ALA A 669 -5.89 18.70 -7.63
C ALA A 669 -4.86 19.56 -6.89
N ARG A 670 -4.23 20.53 -7.58
CA ARG A 670 -3.32 21.48 -6.96
C ARG A 670 -3.99 22.37 -5.91
N LEU A 671 -5.21 22.83 -6.20
CA LEU A 671 -5.98 23.62 -5.24
C LEU A 671 -6.33 22.79 -3.99
N VAL A 672 -6.77 21.55 -4.16
CA VAL A 672 -7.10 20.64 -3.06
C VAL A 672 -5.85 20.28 -2.25
N ASN A 673 -4.73 19.94 -2.91
CA ASN A 673 -3.45 19.69 -2.26
C ASN A 673 -2.99 20.92 -1.46
N ASN A 674 -3.16 22.12 -2.02
CA ASN A 674 -2.83 23.34 -1.31
C ASN A 674 -3.76 23.58 -0.11
N LEU A 675 -5.06 23.30 -0.26
CA LEU A 675 -6.03 23.40 0.83
C LEU A 675 -5.61 22.53 2.01
N VAL A 676 -5.35 21.25 1.75
CA VAL A 676 -4.97 20.24 2.76
C VAL A 676 -3.60 20.55 3.38
N ASN A 677 -2.58 20.82 2.55
CA ASN A 677 -1.20 20.95 3.03
C ASN A 677 -0.85 22.34 3.60
N TYR A 678 -1.53 23.42 3.16
CA TYR A 678 -1.16 24.78 3.54
C TYR A 678 -2.30 25.55 4.22
N LYS A 679 -3.50 25.58 3.64
CA LYS A 679 -4.58 26.46 4.12
C LYS A 679 -5.26 25.93 5.38
N THR A 680 -5.30 24.60 5.56
CA THR A 680 -5.82 23.95 6.77
C THR A 680 -4.72 23.47 7.72
N ALA A 681 -3.46 23.82 7.47
CA ALA A 681 -2.37 23.44 8.34
C ALA A 681 -2.57 24.04 9.76
N PRO A 682 -2.25 23.31 10.84
CA PRO A 682 -2.34 23.84 12.19
C PRO A 682 -1.52 25.13 12.34
N GLN A 683 -2.20 26.20 12.76
CA GLN A 683 -1.58 27.48 13.09
C GLN A 683 -1.80 27.77 14.57
N ASN A 684 -0.75 28.19 15.26
CA ASN A 684 -0.81 28.53 16.69
C ASN A 684 -0.08 29.85 16.97
N PRO A 685 -0.46 30.96 16.27
CA PRO A 685 0.15 32.24 16.55
C PRO A 685 -0.21 32.69 17.97
N THR A 686 0.79 33.14 18.71
CA THR A 686 0.60 33.62 20.08
C THR A 686 1.17 35.03 20.21
N ILE A 687 0.39 35.97 20.73
CA ILE A 687 0.82 37.32 21.08
C ILE A 687 0.34 37.62 22.49
N TYR A 688 1.22 38.15 23.33
CA TYR A 688 0.94 38.53 24.69
C TYR A 688 0.68 40.03 24.82
N SER A 689 -0.17 40.40 25.77
CA SER A 689 -0.43 41.80 26.13
C SER A 689 0.75 42.47 26.85
N ASP A 690 1.66 41.65 27.35
CA ASP A 690 2.74 41.98 28.26
C ASP A 690 4.07 41.42 27.73
N THR A 691 5.14 42.19 27.92
CA THR A 691 6.48 41.83 27.48
C THR A 691 7.10 40.82 28.43
N ARG A 692 7.56 39.69 27.91
CA ARG A 692 8.30 38.68 28.65
C ARG A 692 9.80 38.93 28.46
N SER A 693 10.48 39.22 29.56
CA SER A 693 11.93 39.39 29.62
C SER A 693 12.40 38.92 31.00
N ASP A 694 13.60 38.36 31.08
CA ASP A 694 14.23 37.96 32.33
C ASP A 694 15.76 37.96 32.19
N THR A 695 16.49 38.16 33.28
CA THR A 695 17.96 38.16 33.27
C THR A 695 18.47 36.76 33.57
N PRO A 696 19.18 36.09 32.64
CA PRO A 696 19.68 34.75 32.89
C PRO A 696 20.79 34.77 33.96
N THR A 697 20.77 33.81 34.88
CA THR A 697 21.89 33.54 35.81
C THR A 697 23.04 32.77 35.11
N GLY A 698 22.80 32.34 33.86
CA GLY A 698 23.76 31.70 32.97
C GLY A 698 23.62 32.24 31.53
N THR A 699 23.37 31.38 30.53
CA THR A 699 23.35 31.80 29.12
C THR A 699 21.95 32.16 28.61
N TRP A 700 20.95 31.38 28.99
CA TRP A 700 19.57 31.52 28.51
C TRP A 700 18.58 31.38 29.67
N VAL A 701 17.41 31.99 29.52
CA VAL A 701 16.28 31.83 30.45
C VAL A 701 15.00 31.57 29.68
N LEU A 702 14.29 30.50 30.06
CA LEU A 702 13.02 30.07 29.48
C LEU A 702 11.91 31.06 29.86
N VAL A 703 11.30 31.67 28.85
CA VAL A 703 10.19 32.62 29.00
C VAL A 703 8.85 32.04 28.54
N GLU A 704 8.88 30.96 27.76
CA GLU A 704 7.67 30.28 27.29
C GLU A 704 7.96 28.82 26.96
N ALA A 705 7.02 27.94 27.29
CA ALA A 705 6.99 26.57 26.83
C ALA A 705 5.53 26.12 26.64
N PHE A 706 5.20 25.55 25.49
CA PHE A 706 3.87 25.01 25.23
C PHE A 706 3.93 23.78 24.31
N PRO A 707 2.95 22.87 24.42
CA PRO A 707 2.82 21.77 23.49
C PRO A 707 2.40 22.28 22.11
N GLN A 708 3.08 21.82 21.06
CA GLN A 708 2.77 22.10 19.66
C GLN A 708 2.42 20.80 18.94
N PHE A 709 1.21 20.77 18.38
CA PHE A 709 0.80 19.68 17.52
C PHE A 709 1.35 19.90 16.11
N VAL A 710 2.14 18.96 15.60
CA VAL A 710 2.79 19.00 14.28
C VAL A 710 2.19 18.00 13.28
N GLY A 711 1.16 17.26 13.70
CA GLY A 711 0.43 16.27 12.88
C GLY A 711 0.74 14.82 13.25
N ILE A 712 -0.19 13.90 12.96
CA ILE A 712 -0.04 12.44 13.14
C ILE A 712 -0.01 11.79 11.76
N GLY A 713 0.93 10.87 11.55
CA GLY A 713 1.06 10.09 10.32
C GLY A 713 2.51 9.67 10.07
N PRO A 714 2.75 8.50 9.46
CA PRO A 714 4.09 8.12 9.04
C PRO A 714 4.56 9.09 7.96
N VAL A 715 5.61 9.85 8.24
CA VAL A 715 6.30 10.64 7.23
C VAL A 715 7.35 9.71 6.60
N PHE A 716 7.23 9.46 5.29
CA PHE A 716 8.18 8.64 4.55
C PHE A 716 9.60 9.23 4.63
N ALA A 717 10.65 8.40 4.53
CA ALA A 717 12.04 8.86 4.64
C ALA A 717 12.42 9.97 3.63
N SER A 718 11.68 10.06 2.51
CA SER A 718 11.83 11.07 1.45
C SER A 718 11.06 12.37 1.70
N VAL A 719 10.38 12.52 2.84
CA VAL A 719 9.53 13.67 3.18
C VAL A 719 9.86 14.15 4.60
N THR A 720 9.75 15.45 4.84
CA THR A 720 9.77 16.08 6.15
C THR A 720 8.63 17.09 6.25
N ILE A 721 8.27 17.46 7.47
CA ILE A 721 7.39 18.59 7.76
C ILE A 721 8.20 19.54 8.65
N ARG A 722 8.15 20.84 8.37
CA ARG A 722 8.81 21.85 9.20
C ARG A 722 7.81 22.72 9.94
N LEU A 723 8.09 23.03 11.20
CA LEU A 723 7.38 24.05 11.98
C LEU A 723 8.03 25.41 11.71
N TYR A 724 7.30 26.31 11.06
CA TYR A 724 7.78 27.65 10.77
C TYR A 724 7.51 28.59 11.95
N VAL A 725 8.58 29.18 12.49
CA VAL A 725 8.53 30.06 13.66
C VAL A 725 9.16 31.42 13.37
N ALA A 726 8.58 32.48 13.92
CA ALA A 726 9.19 33.81 13.99
C ALA A 726 8.71 34.55 15.26
N PRO A 727 9.60 34.88 16.20
CA PRO A 727 9.23 35.61 17.42
C PRO A 727 9.06 37.10 17.13
N MET A 728 8.16 37.75 17.85
CA MET A 728 8.09 39.21 17.95
C MET A 728 8.91 39.66 19.15
N TYR A 729 10.03 40.36 18.90
CA TYR A 729 10.96 40.73 19.97
C TYR A 729 11.72 42.01 19.64
N ARG A 730 12.36 42.59 20.67
CA ARG A 730 13.20 43.80 20.58
C ARG A 730 14.28 43.82 21.65
N SER A 731 15.24 44.73 21.48
CA SER A 731 16.19 45.16 22.50
C SER A 731 15.65 46.35 23.29
N LYS A 732 15.73 46.32 24.61
CA LYS A 732 15.33 47.43 25.48
C LYS A 732 16.29 48.62 25.41
N THR A 733 17.58 48.36 25.14
CA THR A 733 18.70 49.30 25.37
C THR A 733 19.62 49.45 24.15
N VAL A 734 19.18 49.09 22.95
CA VAL A 734 19.96 49.00 21.68
C VAL A 734 21.10 47.98 21.66
N GLY A 735 21.37 47.27 22.77
CA GLY A 735 22.29 46.14 22.83
C GLY A 735 21.83 44.98 21.95
N SER A 736 22.77 44.14 21.49
CA SER A 736 22.43 42.93 20.73
C SER A 736 21.79 41.91 21.66
N VAL A 737 20.53 41.57 21.39
CA VAL A 737 19.74 40.61 22.16
C VAL A 737 19.27 39.49 21.25
N SER A 738 19.08 38.31 21.82
CA SER A 738 18.67 37.13 21.09
C SER A 738 17.51 36.40 21.75
N VAL A 739 16.63 35.87 20.92
CA VAL A 739 15.56 34.95 21.27
C VAL A 739 15.85 33.62 20.58
N ARG A 740 15.89 32.55 21.37
CA ARG A 740 16.06 31.19 20.87
C ARG A 740 14.72 30.47 20.91
N VAL A 741 14.37 29.83 19.80
CA VAL A 741 13.18 28.98 19.70
C VAL A 741 13.63 27.55 19.46
N THR A 742 13.22 26.66 20.35
CA THR A 742 13.57 25.23 20.32
C THR A 742 12.32 24.40 20.15
N LEU A 743 12.35 23.46 19.21
CA LEU A 743 11.37 22.39 19.07
C LEU A 743 11.98 21.10 19.61
N SER A 744 11.47 20.60 20.73
CA SER A 744 11.92 19.36 21.37
C SER A 744 10.81 18.31 21.40
N ARG A 745 11.19 17.03 21.45
CA ARG A 745 10.21 15.94 21.61
C ARG A 745 9.61 15.91 23.02
N LEU A 746 10.42 16.20 24.02
CA LEU A 746 10.03 16.22 25.43
C LEU A 746 10.12 17.65 25.97
N MET A 747 9.33 17.92 27.01
CA MET A 747 9.42 19.18 27.74
C MET A 747 10.84 19.35 28.31
N PRO A 748 11.43 20.57 28.25
CA PRO A 748 12.75 20.82 28.80
C PRO A 748 12.82 20.51 30.30
N GLN A 749 13.96 20.00 30.75
CA GLN A 749 14.19 19.60 32.14
C GLN A 749 15.06 20.63 32.87
N GLY A 750 14.84 20.79 34.17
CA GLY A 750 15.66 21.66 35.01
C GLY A 750 15.00 21.99 36.34
N ALA A 751 15.81 22.27 37.35
CA ALA A 751 15.32 22.76 38.65
C ALA A 751 14.94 24.25 38.60
N THR A 752 15.38 24.98 37.56
CA THR A 752 15.11 26.41 37.35
C THR A 752 14.80 26.68 35.87
N ARG A 753 14.33 27.89 35.56
CA ARG A 753 14.14 28.36 34.17
C ARG A 753 15.44 28.79 33.47
N HIS A 754 16.56 28.84 34.19
CA HIS A 754 17.85 29.23 33.63
C HIS A 754 18.58 28.00 33.07
N ASP A 755 19.12 28.12 31.86
CA ASP A 755 19.86 27.08 31.13
C ASP A 755 19.19 25.70 31.24
N VAL A 756 17.93 25.63 30.80
CA VAL A 756 17.17 24.39 30.81
C VAL A 756 17.81 23.35 29.89
N VAL A 757 17.70 22.07 30.26
CA VAL A 757 18.25 20.95 29.51
C VAL A 757 17.22 20.47 28.49
N HIS A 758 17.55 20.60 27.21
CA HIS A 758 16.80 19.99 26.11
C HIS A 758 17.38 18.59 25.85
N LEU A 759 16.52 17.57 25.93
CA LEU A 759 16.94 16.19 25.64
C LEU A 759 16.92 15.95 24.12
N ASP A 760 18.00 15.38 23.60
CA ASP A 760 18.07 14.95 22.21
C ASP A 760 17.03 13.87 21.89
N PRO A 761 16.47 13.87 20.68
CA PRO A 761 16.69 14.84 19.60
C PRO A 761 15.87 16.15 19.74
N TYR A 762 16.48 17.30 19.44
CA TYR A 762 15.81 18.61 19.33
C TYR A 762 16.42 19.48 18.23
N ILE A 763 15.67 20.48 17.75
CA ILE A 763 16.14 21.47 16.79
C ILE A 763 15.87 22.87 17.31
N GLN A 764 16.83 23.77 17.14
CA GLN A 764 16.76 25.13 17.64
C GLN A 764 17.21 26.14 16.60
N THR A 765 16.64 27.34 16.65
CA THR A 765 17.09 28.49 15.88
C THR A 765 17.20 29.71 16.79
N THR A 766 18.09 30.64 16.46
CA THR A 766 18.30 31.87 17.23
C THR A 766 18.05 33.08 16.34
N PHE A 767 17.21 33.99 16.83
CA PHE A 767 16.93 35.27 16.21
C PHE A 767 17.63 36.36 17.01
N THR A 768 18.43 37.20 16.34
CA THR A 768 19.17 38.29 16.99
C THR A 768 18.74 39.65 16.44
N THR A 769 18.58 40.64 17.31
CA THR A 769 18.25 42.02 16.92
C THR A 769 18.96 43.03 17.82
N THR A 770 19.10 44.25 17.32
CA THR A 770 19.47 45.45 18.08
C THR A 770 18.35 46.51 18.07
N SER A 771 17.24 46.22 17.38
CA SER A 771 16.11 47.14 17.24
C SER A 771 15.40 47.37 18.57
N THR A 772 15.07 48.63 18.89
CA THR A 772 14.23 49.01 20.04
C THR A 772 12.73 49.03 19.72
N THR A 773 12.37 48.71 18.48
CA THR A 773 11.00 48.49 18.03
C THR A 773 10.76 46.99 17.88
N PHE A 774 9.60 46.52 18.35
CA PHE A 774 9.18 45.14 18.11
C PHE A 774 9.09 44.87 16.61
N ALA A 775 9.80 43.84 16.17
CA ALA A 775 9.80 43.39 14.79
C ALA A 775 9.58 41.88 14.73
N ILE A 776 9.07 41.43 13.59
CA ILE A 776 8.92 40.02 13.25
C ILE A 776 9.98 39.72 12.20
N PRO A 777 10.96 38.83 12.47
CA PRO A 777 11.96 38.44 11.49
C PRO A 777 11.35 37.52 10.44
N THR A 778 12.11 37.23 9.38
CA THR A 778 11.76 36.17 8.44
C THR A 778 11.60 34.84 9.18
N ALA A 779 10.51 34.12 8.89
CA ALA A 779 10.23 32.84 9.51
C ALA A 779 11.29 31.79 9.16
N VAL A 780 11.62 30.94 10.14
CA VAL A 780 12.57 29.83 9.99
C VAL A 780 11.84 28.52 10.24
N GLY A 781 12.05 27.54 9.35
CA GLY A 781 11.49 26.19 9.50
C GLY A 781 12.36 25.32 10.40
N LEU A 782 11.77 24.75 11.45
CA LEU A 782 12.37 23.72 12.30
C LEU A 782 11.88 22.36 11.84
N ASP A 783 12.79 21.44 11.49
CA ASP A 783 12.43 20.09 11.07
C ASP A 783 11.74 19.31 12.21
N CYS A 784 10.66 18.59 11.90
CA CYS A 784 9.83 17.88 12.86
C CYS A 784 10.10 16.37 12.93
N ARG A 785 11.03 15.80 12.13
CA ARG A 785 11.27 14.35 12.05
C ARG A 785 11.61 13.69 13.37
N HIS A 786 12.15 14.46 14.33
CA HIS A 786 12.49 13.98 15.66
C HIS A 786 11.29 13.87 16.61
N VAL A 787 10.16 14.48 16.27
CA VAL A 787 8.90 14.36 17.00
C VAL A 787 8.26 13.02 16.60
N THR A 788 7.76 12.23 17.55
CA THR A 788 7.12 10.93 17.22
C THR A 788 5.81 11.16 16.46
N LEU A 789 5.80 10.95 15.15
CA LEU A 789 4.60 11.12 14.31
C LEU A 789 3.75 9.83 14.20
N GLY A 790 4.20 8.71 14.79
CA GLY A 790 3.47 7.44 14.85
C GLY A 790 2.37 7.42 15.92
N LEU A 791 1.45 6.45 15.84
CA LEU A 791 0.29 6.33 16.73
C LEU A 791 0.67 6.16 18.22
N GLY A 792 -0.04 6.84 19.13
CA GLY A 792 0.20 6.81 20.58
C GLY A 792 -0.30 8.06 21.30
N GLY A 793 -0.32 8.05 22.64
CA GLY A 793 -0.87 9.16 23.45
C GLY A 793 -0.13 10.50 23.32
N PHE A 794 1.11 10.49 22.81
CA PHE A 794 1.93 11.69 22.53
C PHE A 794 2.28 11.80 21.03
N ALA A 795 1.53 11.11 20.17
CA ALA A 795 1.71 11.14 18.72
C ALA A 795 1.53 12.56 18.17
N GLY A 796 2.47 13.01 17.35
CA GLY A 796 2.43 14.31 16.70
C GLY A 796 2.61 15.51 17.63
N LEU A 797 3.03 15.28 18.88
CA LEU A 797 3.18 16.32 19.88
C LEU A 797 4.67 16.64 20.12
N GLY A 798 5.08 17.87 19.83
CA GLY A 798 6.35 18.45 20.25
C GLY A 798 6.16 19.53 21.31
N PHE A 799 7.26 20.04 21.87
CA PHE A 799 7.26 21.19 22.77
C PHE A 799 8.04 22.33 22.13
N VAL A 800 7.39 23.49 21.99
CA VAL A 800 8.05 24.72 21.58
C VAL A 800 8.48 25.46 22.83
N CYS A 801 9.77 25.76 22.92
CA CYS A 801 10.37 26.48 24.03
C CYS A 801 10.99 27.77 23.50
N VAL A 802 10.71 28.89 24.17
CA VAL A 802 11.28 30.20 23.84
C VAL A 802 12.14 30.66 25.00
N GLU A 803 13.39 30.97 24.69
CA GLU A 803 14.38 31.42 25.65
C GLU A 803 14.97 32.76 25.23
N VAL A 804 15.32 33.59 26.20
CA VAL A 804 15.99 34.88 25.96
C VAL A 804 17.39 34.88 26.58
N ASN A 805 18.33 35.60 25.97
CA ASN A 805 19.73 35.62 26.41
C ASN A 805 20.08 36.78 27.36
N SER A 806 19.15 37.68 27.63
CA SER A 806 19.40 38.91 28.39
C SER A 806 18.11 39.49 28.94
N GLY A 807 18.19 40.20 30.08
CA GLY A 807 17.08 41.00 30.60
C GLY A 807 16.72 42.22 29.73
N ASP A 808 17.55 42.54 28.75
CA ASP A 808 17.26 43.55 27.72
C ASP A 808 16.50 42.97 26.51
N ALA A 809 16.34 41.65 26.43
CA ALA A 809 15.60 40.98 25.36
C ALA A 809 14.11 40.92 25.72
N GLU A 810 13.30 41.76 25.09
CA GLU A 810 11.85 41.75 25.31
C GLU A 810 11.14 40.95 24.21
N TYR A 811 10.43 39.91 24.62
CA TYR A 811 9.65 39.01 23.75
C TYR A 811 8.15 39.22 23.98
N LEU A 812 7.37 39.31 22.89
CA LEU A 812 5.93 39.58 22.91
C LEU A 812 5.08 38.40 22.42
N GLY A 813 5.70 37.30 21.99
CA GLY A 813 4.98 36.16 21.42
C GLY A 813 5.57 35.66 20.09
N LEU A 814 5.00 34.56 19.60
CA LEU A 814 5.27 33.94 18.31
C LEU A 814 4.11 34.25 17.34
N PRO A 815 4.07 35.43 16.70
CA PRO A 815 3.03 35.75 15.71
C PRO A 815 3.09 34.85 14.48
N THR A 816 4.26 34.26 14.18
CA THR A 816 4.38 33.20 13.17
C THR A 816 4.71 31.90 13.89
N CYS A 817 3.75 30.98 13.89
CA CYS A 817 3.91 29.61 14.34
C CYS A 817 2.91 28.74 13.56
N TYR A 818 3.38 28.06 12.52
CA TYR A 818 2.54 27.19 11.69
C TYR A 818 3.30 25.98 11.19
N VAL A 819 2.57 24.89 11.01
CA VAL A 819 3.11 23.67 10.39
C VAL A 819 3.15 23.88 8.88
N GLY A 820 4.32 23.67 8.27
CA GLY A 820 4.53 23.79 6.83
C GLY A 820 4.06 22.57 6.05
N PRO A 821 4.21 22.61 4.71
CA PRO A 821 3.88 21.48 3.85
C PRO A 821 4.82 20.29 4.11
N GLN A 822 4.40 19.13 3.62
CA GLN A 822 5.28 17.98 3.43
C GLN A 822 6.30 18.27 2.31
N GLU A 823 7.57 18.47 2.63
CA GLU A 823 8.63 18.79 1.67
C GLU A 823 9.74 17.72 1.67
N SER A 824 10.56 17.65 0.62
CA SER A 824 11.76 16.79 0.66
C SER A 824 12.70 17.29 1.78
N PRO A 825 13.31 16.40 2.58
CA PRO A 825 14.17 16.73 3.72
C PRO A 825 15.22 17.81 3.48
#